data_AF-A0A0E3PCB1-F1
#
_entry.id   AF-A0A0E3PCB1-F1
#
_cell.length_a   1.000
_cell.length_b   1.000
_cell.length_c   1.000
_cell.angle_alpha   90.00
_cell.angle_beta   90.00
_cell.angle_gamma   90.00
#
_symmetry.space_group_name_H-M   'P 1'
#
loop_
_entity.id
_entity.type
_entity.pdbx_description
1 polymer ?
#
loop_
_entity_poly.entity_id
_entity_poly.type
_entity_poly.pdbx_seq_one_letter_code
_entity_poly.pdbx_strand_id
1 'polypeptide(L)'
;MTAEYYSRAAEPSGLTGKNHEGFENLVDELPLGLLSCDREGNITALNDCLLNLLGFPSADFTKKLNILTFPPLVECGVSSAVKDTLKTGRNSSIESVYRSVWKKELILSFKTFPRKDENGFVYGCYTIIEDLTAKKREKDELEQSKLRDKLISQISDRFINSNFKDIDGDINKTLQDLEDFLGADHATLFSIAENQNCIIKTHEWYTDGVKSRIPLNKKWDAEKVIFEKLESLQLFNIPDVEKLPKEKKYLKKMLQELGIKSIAIVPLSYDGVFKSFLVVDSKSKRRSWDDKELNVLKIAGNIIANILERKNAEALLLKMEKEYEGVVNSLNAIIWKAIFDKEGNALSTYISKPVDKVLGLPAGTIGNNWDKFFAHIHPEDMEKLRAVLKQAFNQPDIPACIDYRLVSDDGDTVWISTTGSCHNLNDGNMLAYGTSVNITERKMTEEEVIRSEKRYRCLVEQLSDTIFINTLEGQILEVNESASKMLGYPKAKLQEMNVCDLLIPERQKNGQEAMKKLKVEGAVRGDTRYLTGNGDIIDVEINARHLRGYHNLAQAVVRDITQRKRTENKLRESEALLSEVGKIARIGGWEFDVVSGVVTWTPEVARIHGKEESLNPGENELSSFPPESREVFKKAIKNAVEKGESYDHELELVSAKGKHKWVRAIGRPVIKDGKAIKLIGALQDITERREAQEELKRNEEMYRALFEQSNDAIFLNRLDGRIVDVNEKTCEMFGYTKKELQTMNVRDLLAPDSRDTCTLQMEKFMKKKFFRVYTVYRKTNDEIFDAEVSSKVLEGYKDLALTIVKDISEQKRAKEKIEKSEMKYRSLFEKSNDFIIIHDFNGRILEVNKMTCEVFGYSENELKQKSILELLLPDGRKKALSEIMKVRKTGSTRKETRMIRSDGTVIFTDISASLLQAQDNSIQAVGRDISDRVRVEAAMLSARIEAETASRTKSEFLANMSHELRTPLNSIIGFSDVLIERIFGELNGKQLKYVKNISASGKHLLGLINEILDLSKVEAGKMELHYSEFTVDSVFEEVKATLSPLAQAKSLEIDLEVEPDLREIKADRDRLIQILYNLVSNAIKFTPKGGRVSVYCKKRGSRAHFSVTDTGIGISPEDQKKLFWPFTQIDSSCAREYCGAGLGLALVKELVKLHSGTIRVESEVGKGSSFTFELPVDNEEDIKLEF
;
A
#
# COMPACT_ATOMS: atom_id res chain seq x y z
N MET A 1 88.75 -11.06 -1.08
CA MET A 1 89.52 -9.83 -0.81
C MET A 1 90.88 -9.99 -1.47
N THR A 2 91.05 -9.36 -2.63
CA THR A 2 92.32 -9.22 -3.33
C THR A 2 92.82 -7.78 -3.16
N ALA A 3 94.14 -7.66 -3.01
CA ALA A 3 94.96 -6.53 -3.44
C ALA A 3 95.13 -5.27 -2.55
N GLU A 4 95.19 -5.37 -1.22
CA GLU A 4 95.59 -4.19 -0.40
C GLU A 4 96.58 -4.41 0.75
N TYR A 5 97.25 -5.57 0.85
CA TYR A 5 98.20 -5.85 1.95
C TYR A 5 99.68 -6.03 1.55
N TYR A 6 100.08 -5.51 0.39
CA TYR A 6 101.49 -5.47 -0.06
C TYR A 6 102.04 -4.03 -0.04
N SER A 7 102.31 -3.46 1.14
CA SER A 7 103.42 -2.51 1.28
C SER A 7 103.80 -2.32 2.76
N ARG A 8 104.86 -3.04 3.18
CA ARG A 8 105.87 -2.61 4.17
C ARG A 8 106.85 -3.78 4.35
N ALA A 9 107.72 -3.93 3.37
CA ALA A 9 108.96 -4.68 3.52
C ALA A 9 110.07 -3.64 3.77
N ALA A 10 110.60 -3.63 5.00
CA ALA A 10 111.94 -3.14 5.29
C ALA A 10 112.74 -4.34 5.79
N GLU A 11 113.98 -4.43 5.32
CA GLU A 11 114.87 -5.59 5.31
C GLU A 11 115.27 -6.19 6.68
N PRO A 12 115.74 -7.45 6.69
CA PRO A 12 115.98 -8.24 7.89
C PRO A 12 117.42 -8.07 8.40
N SER A 13 117.58 -7.83 9.71
CA SER A 13 118.86 -8.11 10.36
C SER A 13 118.65 -8.53 11.81
N GLY A 14 119.18 -9.73 12.12
CA GLY A 14 119.53 -10.18 13.45
C GLY A 14 118.35 -10.52 14.36
N LEU A 15 118.08 -11.82 14.52
CA LEU A 15 117.98 -12.47 15.83
C LEU A 15 117.81 -13.98 15.61
N THR A 16 118.93 -14.67 15.75
CA THR A 16 119.04 -16.11 15.89
C THR A 16 118.59 -16.53 17.29
N GLY A 17 117.75 -17.57 17.35
CA GLY A 17 117.57 -18.40 18.55
C GLY A 17 116.52 -17.90 19.54
N LYS A 18 115.56 -18.79 19.82
CA LYS A 18 114.47 -18.72 20.81
C LYS A 18 113.29 -17.81 20.42
N ASN A 19 112.32 -18.39 19.69
CA ASN A 19 110.88 -18.11 19.82
C ASN A 19 110.06 -19.13 18.99
N HIS A 20 110.29 -20.43 19.20
CA HIS A 20 109.42 -21.46 18.61
C HIS A 20 108.12 -21.71 19.40
N GLU A 21 108.03 -21.31 20.68
CA GLU A 21 106.79 -21.45 21.48
C GLU A 21 105.69 -20.44 21.13
N GLY A 22 106.02 -19.30 20.50
CA GLY A 22 105.02 -18.28 20.15
C GLY A 22 104.25 -18.58 18.86
N PHE A 23 104.81 -19.39 17.96
CA PHE A 23 104.19 -19.72 16.67
C PHE A 23 103.22 -20.91 16.76
N GLU A 24 103.50 -21.89 17.63
CA GLU A 24 102.59 -23.03 17.88
C GLU A 24 101.29 -22.55 18.54
N ASN A 25 101.37 -21.69 19.55
CA ASN A 25 100.19 -21.07 20.18
C ASN A 25 99.33 -20.26 19.19
N LEU A 26 99.94 -19.62 18.19
CA LEU A 26 99.21 -18.80 17.20
C LEU A 26 98.42 -19.66 16.19
N VAL A 27 98.85 -20.91 15.97
CA VAL A 27 98.21 -21.86 15.05
C VAL A 27 97.03 -22.58 15.71
N ASP A 28 97.08 -22.78 17.03
CA ASP A 28 95.98 -23.33 17.81
C ASP A 28 94.86 -22.31 18.09
N GLU A 29 95.15 -21.00 18.08
CA GLU A 29 94.15 -19.93 18.18
C GLU A 29 93.35 -19.68 16.90
N LEU A 30 93.75 -20.27 15.77
CA LEU A 30 93.01 -20.13 14.50
C LEU A 30 91.69 -20.92 14.54
N PRO A 31 90.56 -20.33 14.12
CA PRO A 31 89.26 -21.01 14.06
C PRO A 31 89.14 -21.93 12.83
N LEU A 32 90.25 -22.55 12.42
CA LEU A 32 90.38 -23.42 11.27
C LEU A 32 91.07 -24.71 11.69
N GLY A 33 90.56 -25.84 11.22
CA GLY A 33 91.24 -27.11 11.41
C GLY A 33 92.47 -27.19 10.52
N LEU A 34 93.64 -27.45 11.09
CA LEU A 34 94.90 -27.58 10.34
C LEU A 34 95.47 -28.98 10.57
N LEU A 35 95.95 -29.57 9.49
CA LEU A 35 96.54 -30.89 9.49
C LEU A 35 97.69 -30.96 8.49
N SER A 36 98.76 -31.66 8.81
CA SER A 36 99.82 -31.97 7.86
C SER A 36 100.13 -33.46 7.84
N CYS A 37 100.49 -33.99 6.68
CA CYS A 37 100.88 -35.38 6.53
C CYS A 37 102.18 -35.52 5.71
N ASP A 38 102.86 -36.64 5.90
CA ASP A 38 103.96 -37.06 5.04
C ASP A 38 103.45 -37.56 3.67
N ARG A 39 104.37 -38.01 2.83
CA ARG A 39 104.07 -38.48 1.47
C ARG A 39 103.27 -39.79 1.46
N GLU A 40 103.39 -40.58 2.50
CA GLU A 40 102.67 -41.84 2.72
C GLU A 40 101.26 -41.60 3.29
N GLY A 41 100.93 -40.36 3.66
CA GLY A 41 99.62 -39.96 4.18
C GLY A 41 99.48 -40.09 5.70
N ASN A 42 100.57 -40.31 6.44
CA ASN A 42 100.55 -40.34 7.90
C ASN A 42 100.52 -38.92 8.44
N ILE A 43 99.62 -38.65 9.39
CA ILE A 43 99.42 -37.32 9.95
C ILE A 43 100.60 -36.99 10.88
N THR A 44 101.35 -35.94 10.54
CA THR A 44 102.56 -35.53 11.26
C THR A 44 102.26 -34.44 12.30
N ALA A 45 101.34 -33.53 12.01
CA ALA A 45 100.88 -32.50 12.92
C ALA A 45 99.42 -32.12 12.66
N LEU A 46 98.74 -31.65 13.71
CA LEU A 46 97.37 -31.16 13.68
C LEU A 46 97.17 -30.16 14.82
N ASN A 47 96.20 -29.26 14.69
CA ASN A 47 95.87 -28.25 15.73
C ASN A 47 94.64 -28.65 16.56
N ASP A 48 94.47 -28.01 17.72
CA ASP A 48 93.39 -28.32 18.66
C ASP A 48 91.98 -28.01 18.11
N CYS A 49 91.87 -26.99 17.25
CA CYS A 49 90.61 -26.66 16.57
C CYS A 49 90.09 -27.84 15.72
N LEU A 50 90.98 -28.60 15.07
CA LEU A 50 90.59 -29.77 14.27
C LEU A 50 90.08 -30.93 15.14
N LEU A 51 90.67 -31.14 16.32
CA LEU A 51 90.23 -32.18 17.27
C LEU A 51 88.81 -31.90 17.76
N ASN A 52 88.54 -30.64 18.13
CA ASN A 52 87.21 -30.19 18.55
C ASN A 52 86.17 -30.29 17.43
N LEU A 53 86.56 -29.95 16.19
CA LEU A 53 85.69 -29.96 15.03
C LEU A 53 85.30 -31.39 14.59
N LEU A 54 86.25 -32.34 14.64
CA LEU A 54 86.01 -33.74 14.23
C LEU A 54 85.54 -34.64 15.37
N GLY A 55 85.67 -34.22 16.64
CA GLY A 55 85.23 -34.96 17.82
C GLY A 55 86.12 -36.16 18.17
N PHE A 56 87.42 -36.07 17.91
CA PHE A 56 88.38 -37.14 18.23
C PHE A 56 88.88 -37.05 19.68
N PRO A 57 89.19 -38.19 20.34
CA PRO A 57 89.49 -38.24 21.76
C PRO A 57 90.87 -37.68 22.16
N SER A 58 91.88 -37.68 21.27
CA SER A 58 93.19 -37.06 21.51
C SER A 58 93.99 -36.83 20.23
N ALA A 59 94.97 -35.92 20.27
CA ALA A 59 95.93 -35.68 19.19
C ALA A 59 96.71 -36.96 18.81
N ASP A 60 97.14 -37.74 19.80
CA ASP A 60 97.93 -38.96 19.60
C ASP A 60 97.14 -40.07 18.90
N PHE A 61 95.82 -40.13 19.15
CA PHE A 61 94.96 -41.06 18.42
C PHE A 61 94.81 -40.64 16.96
N THR A 62 94.56 -39.36 16.71
CA THR A 62 94.37 -38.82 15.36
C THR A 62 95.64 -38.89 14.51
N LYS A 63 96.84 -38.72 15.10
CA LYS A 63 98.13 -38.90 14.41
C LYS A 63 98.40 -40.33 13.94
N LYS A 64 97.74 -41.34 14.53
CA LYS A 64 97.83 -42.74 14.08
C LYS A 64 96.95 -43.04 12.87
N LEU A 65 96.07 -42.11 12.49
CA LEU A 65 95.24 -42.26 11.29
C LEU A 65 96.04 -41.86 10.05
N ASN A 66 95.72 -42.51 8.93
CA ASN A 66 96.31 -42.21 7.64
C ASN A 66 95.25 -41.56 6.74
N ILE A 67 95.54 -40.35 6.25
CA ILE A 67 94.59 -39.51 5.51
C ILE A 67 94.17 -40.11 4.17
N LEU A 68 94.97 -41.02 3.62
CA LEU A 68 94.71 -41.65 2.32
C LEU A 68 93.85 -42.92 2.44
N THR A 69 93.73 -43.49 3.64
CA THR A 69 93.08 -44.79 3.87
C THR A 69 91.98 -44.76 4.94
N PHE A 70 91.84 -43.67 5.69
CA PHE A 70 90.80 -43.54 6.71
C PHE A 70 89.39 -43.50 6.07
N PRO A 71 88.50 -44.47 6.35
CA PRO A 71 87.27 -44.67 5.56
C PRO A 71 86.37 -43.43 5.43
N PRO A 72 86.11 -42.64 6.49
CA PRO A 72 85.30 -41.41 6.35
C PRO A 72 85.86 -40.38 5.38
N LEU A 73 87.19 -40.32 5.21
CA LEU A 73 87.84 -39.39 4.27
C LEU A 73 87.93 -39.96 2.84
N VAL A 74 87.92 -41.29 2.72
CA VAL A 74 87.82 -41.97 1.42
C VAL A 74 86.42 -41.83 0.85
N GLU A 75 85.38 -42.09 1.67
CA GLU A 75 83.97 -42.00 1.28
C GLU A 75 83.57 -40.59 0.83
N CYS A 76 84.11 -39.55 1.49
CA CYS A 76 83.82 -38.16 1.14
C CYS A 76 84.75 -37.61 0.03
N GLY A 77 85.65 -38.42 -0.53
CA GLY A 77 86.52 -38.08 -1.67
C GLY A 77 87.78 -37.27 -1.32
N VAL A 78 87.97 -36.88 -0.06
CA VAL A 78 89.11 -36.08 0.41
C VAL A 78 90.43 -36.82 0.23
N SER A 79 90.47 -38.12 0.53
CA SER A 79 91.68 -38.94 0.35
C SER A 79 92.18 -38.93 -1.09
N SER A 80 91.29 -38.87 -2.08
CA SER A 80 91.67 -38.78 -3.51
C SER A 80 92.30 -37.43 -3.84
N ALA A 81 91.72 -36.33 -3.34
CA ALA A 81 92.25 -34.98 -3.54
C ALA A 81 93.65 -34.81 -2.91
N VAL A 82 93.84 -35.32 -1.69
CA VAL A 82 95.14 -35.29 -1.01
C VAL A 82 96.18 -36.12 -1.76
N LYS A 83 95.80 -37.32 -2.24
CA LYS A 83 96.68 -38.19 -3.04
C LYS A 83 97.13 -37.53 -4.34
N ASP A 84 96.23 -36.80 -5.00
CA ASP A 84 96.55 -36.08 -6.23
C ASP A 84 97.51 -34.91 -5.97
N THR A 85 97.30 -34.16 -4.88
CA THR A 85 98.22 -33.10 -4.45
C THR A 85 99.62 -33.63 -4.13
N LEU A 86 99.71 -34.76 -3.42
CA LEU A 86 100.99 -35.41 -3.10
C LEU A 86 101.74 -35.92 -4.34
N LYS A 87 101.01 -36.34 -5.39
CA LYS A 87 101.61 -36.83 -6.64
C LYS A 87 102.00 -35.71 -7.61
N THR A 88 101.12 -34.74 -7.81
CA THR A 88 101.28 -33.71 -8.85
C THR A 88 102.01 -32.47 -8.34
N GLY A 89 102.08 -32.27 -7.02
CA GLY A 89 102.64 -31.06 -6.41
C GLY A 89 101.83 -29.81 -6.72
N ARG A 90 100.53 -29.95 -7.01
CA ARG A 90 99.55 -28.87 -7.19
C ARG A 90 98.55 -28.83 -6.02
N ASN A 91 98.08 -27.63 -5.70
CA ASN A 91 97.06 -27.44 -4.67
C ASN A 91 95.74 -28.09 -5.11
N SER A 92 94.99 -28.67 -4.17
CA SER A 92 93.63 -29.16 -4.40
C SER A 92 92.67 -28.57 -3.38
N SER A 93 91.40 -28.45 -3.75
CA SER A 93 90.32 -28.01 -2.86
C SER A 93 89.10 -28.87 -3.12
N ILE A 94 88.49 -29.41 -2.07
CA ILE A 94 87.26 -30.18 -2.14
C ILE A 94 86.32 -29.78 -1.01
N GLU A 95 85.06 -29.53 -1.33
CA GLU A 95 83.99 -29.39 -0.35
C GLU A 95 83.21 -30.70 -0.31
N SER A 96 83.02 -31.28 0.87
CA SER A 96 82.33 -32.54 0.99
C SER A 96 81.58 -32.67 2.31
N VAL A 97 80.54 -33.51 2.31
CA VAL A 97 79.82 -33.88 3.53
C VAL A 97 80.67 -34.90 4.27
N TYR A 98 81.27 -34.45 5.37
CA TYR A 98 81.98 -35.32 6.29
C TYR A 98 81.00 -35.83 7.34
N ARG A 99 80.83 -37.15 7.41
CA ARG A 99 80.08 -37.79 8.49
C ARG A 99 81.07 -38.27 9.54
N SER A 100 81.02 -37.69 10.74
CA SER A 100 81.90 -38.10 11.83
C SER A 100 81.57 -39.53 12.29
N VAL A 101 82.50 -40.13 13.05
CA VAL A 101 82.32 -41.46 13.67
C VAL A 101 81.09 -41.51 14.61
N TRP A 102 80.58 -40.35 15.02
CA TRP A 102 79.44 -40.18 15.93
C TRP A 102 78.14 -39.84 15.17
N LYS A 103 78.12 -40.02 13.84
CA LYS A 103 77.00 -39.69 12.93
C LYS A 103 76.64 -38.20 12.85
N LYS A 104 77.53 -37.28 13.25
CA LYS A 104 77.34 -35.84 13.00
C LYS A 104 77.72 -35.54 11.55
N GLU A 105 76.82 -34.94 10.79
CA GLU A 105 77.10 -34.47 9.43
C GLU A 105 77.60 -33.03 9.46
N LEU A 106 78.77 -32.81 8.86
CA LEU A 106 79.41 -31.50 8.71
C LEU A 106 79.70 -31.27 7.23
N ILE A 107 79.55 -30.03 6.77
CA ILE A 107 79.97 -29.63 5.42
C ILE A 107 81.33 -28.97 5.55
N LEU A 108 82.39 -29.69 5.17
CA LEU A 108 83.76 -29.25 5.37
C LEU A 108 84.43 -28.91 4.03
N SER A 109 85.18 -27.82 4.01
CA SER A 109 86.07 -27.46 2.90
C SER A 109 87.50 -27.89 3.24
N PHE A 110 88.07 -28.79 2.45
CA PHE A 110 89.45 -29.25 2.57
C PHE A 110 90.31 -28.61 1.48
N LYS A 111 91.22 -27.72 1.87
CA LYS A 111 92.21 -27.10 0.97
C LYS A 111 93.57 -27.67 1.25
N THR A 112 94.09 -28.47 0.32
CA THR A 112 95.35 -29.21 0.47
C THR A 112 96.45 -28.57 -0.36
N PHE A 113 97.60 -28.35 0.25
CA PHE A 113 98.75 -27.68 -0.34
C PHE A 113 100.01 -28.54 -0.17
N PRO A 114 100.79 -28.78 -1.22
CA PRO A 114 101.97 -29.63 -1.16
C PRO A 114 103.13 -28.92 -0.45
N ARG A 115 103.88 -29.66 0.36
CA ARG A 115 105.14 -29.22 0.97
C ARG A 115 106.30 -29.69 0.11
N LYS A 116 107.11 -28.76 -0.38
CA LYS A 116 108.26 -29.01 -1.25
C LYS A 116 109.56 -28.69 -0.51
N ASP A 117 110.60 -29.48 -0.76
CA ASP A 117 111.95 -29.15 -0.32
C ASP A 117 112.60 -28.10 -1.24
N GLU A 118 113.86 -27.73 -0.95
CA GLU A 118 114.63 -26.75 -1.73
C GLU A 118 114.85 -27.18 -3.20
N ASN A 119 114.72 -28.47 -3.50
CA ASN A 119 114.83 -29.05 -4.85
C ASN A 119 113.46 -29.20 -5.55
N GLY A 120 112.38 -28.75 -4.92
CA GLY A 120 111.02 -28.80 -5.47
C GLY A 120 110.32 -30.16 -5.29
N PHE A 121 110.91 -31.12 -4.57
CA PHE A 121 110.34 -32.44 -4.34
C PHE A 121 109.27 -32.40 -3.25
N VAL A 122 108.09 -32.96 -3.55
CA VAL A 122 106.97 -33.02 -2.60
C VAL A 122 107.23 -34.09 -1.55
N TYR A 123 107.42 -33.68 -0.30
CA TYR A 123 107.66 -34.59 0.84
C TYR A 123 106.44 -34.74 1.77
N GLY A 124 105.37 -33.98 1.53
CA GLY A 124 104.13 -34.05 2.30
C GLY A 124 103.14 -32.98 1.85
N CYS A 125 102.09 -32.74 2.63
CA CYS A 125 101.17 -31.63 2.41
C CYS A 125 100.62 -31.06 3.72
N TYR A 126 100.08 -29.84 3.67
CA TYR A 126 99.23 -29.29 4.72
C TYR A 126 97.80 -29.11 4.18
N THR A 127 96.81 -29.38 5.02
CA THR A 127 95.39 -29.30 4.71
C THR A 127 94.73 -28.34 5.68
N ILE A 128 94.04 -27.35 5.14
CA ILE A 128 93.19 -26.42 5.89
C ILE A 128 91.75 -26.90 5.78
N ILE A 129 91.06 -27.00 6.91
CA ILE A 129 89.72 -27.55 7.06
C ILE A 129 88.82 -26.48 7.67
N GLU A 130 87.81 -26.05 6.93
CA GLU A 130 86.85 -25.01 7.33
C GLU A 130 85.45 -25.62 7.46
N ASP A 131 84.76 -25.36 8.58
CA ASP A 131 83.35 -25.75 8.76
C ASP A 131 82.44 -24.74 8.06
N LEU A 132 81.83 -25.16 6.95
CA LEU A 132 80.89 -24.35 6.19
C LEU A 132 79.44 -24.61 6.61
N THR A 133 79.17 -25.47 7.59
CA THR A 133 77.82 -25.96 7.91
C THR A 133 76.85 -24.83 8.26
N ALA A 134 77.24 -23.92 9.16
CA ALA A 134 76.40 -22.78 9.55
C ALA A 134 76.16 -21.83 8.36
N LYS A 135 77.22 -21.47 7.64
CA LYS A 135 77.17 -20.53 6.50
C LYS A 135 76.34 -21.06 5.33
N LYS A 136 76.41 -22.37 5.03
CA LYS A 136 75.61 -23.00 3.97
C LYS A 136 74.15 -23.09 4.39
N ARG A 137 73.86 -23.45 5.64
CA ARG A 137 72.49 -23.44 6.19
C ARG A 137 71.87 -22.06 6.18
N GLU A 138 72.60 -21.02 6.60
CA GLU A 138 72.12 -19.62 6.52
C GLU A 138 71.85 -19.19 5.07
N LYS A 139 72.72 -19.59 4.12
CA LYS A 139 72.52 -19.29 2.71
C LYS A 139 71.29 -20.00 2.14
N ASP A 140 71.11 -21.28 2.45
CA ASP A 140 69.96 -22.08 2.01
C ASP A 140 68.66 -21.54 2.63
N GLU A 141 68.67 -21.15 3.92
CA GLU A 141 67.54 -20.51 4.59
C GLU A 141 67.21 -19.13 3.98
N LEU A 142 68.23 -18.34 3.62
CA LEU A 142 68.04 -17.06 2.95
C LEU A 142 67.48 -17.24 1.53
N GLU A 143 67.93 -18.23 0.78
CA GLU A 143 67.40 -18.56 -0.55
C GLU A 143 65.95 -19.05 -0.46
N GLN A 144 65.62 -19.91 0.50
CA GLN A 144 64.23 -20.32 0.77
C GLN A 144 63.35 -19.15 1.21
N SER A 145 63.87 -18.24 2.05
CA SER A 145 63.15 -17.03 2.44
C SER A 145 62.85 -16.14 1.23
N LYS A 146 63.83 -15.92 0.34
CA LYS A 146 63.63 -15.13 -0.89
C LYS A 146 62.60 -15.77 -1.82
N LEU A 147 62.63 -17.09 -1.97
CA LEU A 147 61.66 -17.82 -2.80
C LEU A 147 60.25 -17.66 -2.25
N ARG A 148 60.10 -17.78 -0.91
CA ARG A 148 58.84 -17.56 -0.20
C ARG A 148 58.31 -16.14 -0.39
N ASP A 149 59.15 -15.13 -0.15
CA ASP A 149 58.74 -13.73 -0.22
C ASP A 149 58.35 -13.35 -1.65
N LYS A 150 59.06 -13.89 -2.65
CA LYS A 150 58.71 -13.74 -4.07
C LYS A 150 57.35 -14.36 -4.41
N LEU A 151 57.06 -15.56 -3.91
CA LEU A 151 55.77 -16.22 -4.13
C LEU A 151 54.62 -15.41 -3.54
N ILE A 152 54.75 -14.95 -2.28
CA ILE A 152 53.71 -14.14 -1.63
C ILE A 152 53.47 -12.83 -2.40
N SER A 153 54.53 -12.17 -2.88
CA SER A 153 54.41 -10.97 -3.71
C SER A 153 53.68 -11.27 -5.03
N GLN A 154 54.05 -12.35 -5.73
CA GLN A 154 53.42 -12.72 -7.00
C GLN A 154 51.94 -13.05 -6.86
N ILE A 155 51.57 -13.78 -5.81
CA ILE A 155 50.17 -14.09 -5.49
C ILE A 155 49.41 -12.79 -5.21
N SER A 156 49.99 -11.88 -4.42
CA SER A 156 49.36 -10.60 -4.08
C SER A 156 49.17 -9.70 -5.31
N ASP A 157 50.22 -9.54 -6.13
CA ASP A 157 50.21 -8.70 -7.34
C ASP A 157 49.20 -9.19 -8.38
N ARG A 158 49.06 -10.51 -8.51
CA ARG A 158 48.08 -11.14 -9.40
C ARG A 158 46.69 -10.64 -9.04
N PHE A 159 46.30 -10.81 -7.79
CA PHE A 159 44.94 -10.55 -7.35
C PHE A 159 44.59 -9.07 -7.14
N ILE A 160 45.56 -8.20 -6.87
CA ILE A 160 45.32 -6.74 -6.83
C ILE A 160 44.91 -6.22 -8.21
N ASN A 161 45.42 -6.82 -9.28
CA ASN A 161 45.21 -6.37 -10.66
C ASN A 161 44.22 -7.25 -11.46
N SER A 162 43.68 -8.30 -10.86
CA SER A 162 42.70 -9.19 -11.52
C SER A 162 41.37 -8.49 -11.77
N ASN A 163 40.85 -8.59 -13.00
CA ASN A 163 39.47 -8.23 -13.30
C ASN A 163 38.51 -9.34 -12.87
N PHE A 164 37.25 -9.00 -12.60
CA PHE A 164 36.20 -9.94 -12.16
C PHE A 164 36.08 -11.21 -13.02
N LYS A 165 36.31 -11.10 -14.34
CA LYS A 165 36.22 -12.23 -15.28
C LYS A 165 37.40 -13.20 -15.21
N ASP A 166 38.54 -12.75 -14.69
CA ASP A 166 39.81 -13.49 -14.74
C ASP A 166 40.13 -14.20 -13.40
N ILE A 167 39.36 -13.90 -12.34
CA ILE A 167 39.57 -14.40 -10.97
C ILE A 167 39.73 -15.93 -10.90
N ASP A 168 38.89 -16.70 -11.60
CA ASP A 168 38.96 -18.18 -11.55
C ASP A 168 40.25 -18.71 -12.18
N GLY A 169 40.73 -18.05 -13.24
CA GLY A 169 42.02 -18.36 -13.85
C GLY A 169 43.19 -18.06 -12.91
N ASP A 170 43.12 -16.93 -12.22
CA ASP A 170 44.14 -16.51 -11.27
C ASP A 170 44.19 -17.39 -10.00
N ILE A 171 43.03 -17.87 -9.53
CA ILE A 171 42.97 -18.86 -8.43
C ILE A 171 43.67 -20.16 -8.85
N ASN A 172 43.34 -20.72 -10.02
CA ASN A 172 43.96 -21.97 -10.47
C ASN A 172 45.48 -21.83 -10.64
N LYS A 173 45.93 -20.69 -11.18
CA LYS A 173 47.36 -20.41 -11.30
C LYS A 173 48.04 -20.27 -9.93
N THR A 174 47.34 -19.74 -8.92
CA THR A 174 47.86 -19.67 -7.55
C THR A 174 47.93 -21.05 -6.91
N LEU A 175 46.95 -21.93 -7.18
CA LEU A 175 47.01 -23.32 -6.74
C LEU A 175 48.21 -24.05 -7.34
N GLN A 176 48.53 -23.77 -8.61
CA GLN A 176 49.75 -24.26 -9.26
C GLN A 176 51.02 -23.76 -8.57
N ASP A 177 51.15 -22.45 -8.36
CA ASP A 177 52.35 -21.88 -7.73
C ASP A 177 52.56 -22.41 -6.29
N LEU A 178 51.47 -22.66 -5.56
CA LEU A 178 51.49 -23.27 -4.23
C LEU A 178 51.93 -24.74 -4.28
N GLU A 179 51.46 -25.50 -5.26
CA GLU A 179 51.87 -26.90 -5.44
C GLU A 179 53.36 -27.01 -5.73
N ASP A 180 53.87 -26.19 -6.66
CA ASP A 180 55.29 -26.13 -7.02
C ASP A 180 56.17 -25.78 -5.80
N PHE A 181 55.79 -24.76 -5.03
CA PHE A 181 56.54 -24.32 -3.85
C PHE A 181 56.51 -25.35 -2.71
N LEU A 182 55.32 -25.89 -2.42
CA LEU A 182 55.11 -26.87 -1.36
C LEU A 182 55.46 -28.29 -1.80
N GLY A 183 55.95 -28.49 -3.03
CA GLY A 183 56.10 -29.76 -3.75
C GLY A 183 55.09 -30.83 -3.31
N ALA A 184 53.82 -30.42 -3.33
CA ALA A 184 52.67 -31.31 -3.19
C ALA A 184 52.42 -31.99 -4.54
N ASP A 185 51.48 -32.93 -4.62
CA ASP A 185 51.06 -33.49 -5.93
C ASP A 185 49.69 -32.92 -6.37
N HIS A 186 49.01 -32.23 -5.45
CA HIS A 186 47.63 -31.81 -5.61
C HIS A 186 47.29 -30.65 -4.67
N ALA A 187 46.64 -29.62 -5.19
CA ALA A 187 46.11 -28.47 -4.46
C ALA A 187 44.63 -28.26 -4.80
N THR A 188 43.77 -28.08 -3.80
CA THR A 188 42.32 -28.06 -4.00
C THR A 188 41.65 -27.05 -3.11
N LEU A 189 40.72 -26.28 -3.67
CA LEU A 189 39.87 -25.36 -2.92
C LEU A 189 38.45 -25.91 -2.78
N PHE A 190 37.94 -25.93 -1.56
CA PHE A 190 36.59 -26.33 -1.23
C PHE A 190 35.81 -25.17 -0.62
N SER A 191 34.54 -25.02 -1.01
CA SER A 191 33.59 -24.05 -0.43
C SER A 191 32.44 -24.79 0.24
N ILE A 192 31.84 -24.19 1.26
CA ILE A 192 30.68 -24.75 1.97
C ILE A 192 29.38 -24.39 1.24
N ALA A 193 28.45 -25.33 1.12
CA ALA A 193 27.11 -25.08 0.59
C ALA A 193 26.16 -24.55 1.68
N GLU A 194 25.14 -23.77 1.31
CA GLU A 194 24.19 -23.07 2.21
C GLU A 194 23.58 -23.91 3.35
N ASN A 195 23.57 -25.24 3.26
CA ASN A 195 23.00 -26.15 4.27
C ASN A 195 24.04 -26.83 5.19
N GLN A 196 25.11 -26.12 5.57
CA GLN A 196 26.15 -26.45 6.59
C GLN A 196 26.82 -27.86 6.63
N ASN A 197 26.40 -28.85 5.84
CA ASN A 197 26.93 -30.23 5.84
C ASN A 197 27.48 -30.69 4.48
N CYS A 198 27.34 -29.88 3.43
CA CYS A 198 27.84 -30.21 2.09
C CYS A 198 28.99 -29.29 1.71
N ILE A 199 30.06 -29.86 1.17
CA ILE A 199 31.18 -29.12 0.58
C ILE A 199 31.14 -29.22 -0.95
N ILE A 200 31.68 -28.21 -1.61
CA ILE A 200 31.76 -28.13 -3.06
C ILE A 200 33.22 -27.87 -3.41
N LYS A 201 33.82 -28.77 -4.19
CA LYS A 201 35.14 -28.53 -4.77
C LYS A 201 35.02 -27.50 -5.88
N THR A 202 35.55 -26.29 -5.67
CA THR A 202 35.40 -25.18 -6.63
C THR A 202 36.57 -25.08 -7.59
N HIS A 203 37.79 -25.30 -7.09
CA HIS A 203 39.03 -25.20 -7.88
C HIS A 203 39.97 -26.35 -7.52
N GLU A 204 40.78 -26.76 -8.49
CA GLU A 204 41.69 -27.89 -8.34
C GLU A 204 42.88 -27.75 -9.31
N TRP A 205 44.07 -28.08 -8.81
CA TRP A 205 45.27 -28.22 -9.59
C TRP A 205 46.03 -29.48 -9.16
N TYR A 206 46.52 -30.29 -10.10
CA TYR A 206 47.32 -31.49 -9.82
C TYR A 206 48.43 -31.68 -10.85
N THR A 207 49.51 -32.31 -10.42
CA THR A 207 50.63 -32.68 -11.30
C THR A 207 50.23 -33.79 -12.28
N ASP A 208 50.86 -33.82 -13.46
CA ASP A 208 50.58 -34.82 -14.50
C ASP A 208 50.71 -36.27 -13.97
N GLY A 209 49.67 -37.07 -14.21
CA GLY A 209 49.59 -38.48 -13.77
C GLY A 209 48.83 -38.71 -12.45
N VAL A 210 48.45 -37.65 -11.73
CA VAL A 210 47.58 -37.74 -10.55
C VAL A 210 46.11 -37.80 -10.98
N LYS A 211 45.33 -38.74 -10.43
CA LYS A 211 43.88 -38.84 -10.67
C LYS A 211 43.08 -38.09 -9.61
N SER A 212 42.23 -37.17 -10.06
CA SER A 212 41.18 -36.56 -9.23
C SER A 212 40.00 -37.54 -9.07
N ARG A 213 39.58 -37.79 -7.83
CA ARG A 213 38.47 -38.72 -7.50
C ARG A 213 37.20 -38.00 -7.03
N ILE A 214 37.29 -36.71 -6.71
CA ILE A 214 36.15 -35.87 -6.34
C ILE A 214 35.75 -35.06 -7.57
N PRO A 215 34.48 -34.96 -7.96
CA PRO A 215 34.08 -34.12 -9.10
C PRO A 215 34.11 -32.62 -8.76
N LEU A 216 34.49 -31.77 -9.73
CA LEU A 216 34.42 -30.30 -9.61
C LEU A 216 32.95 -29.84 -9.62
N ASN A 217 32.62 -28.79 -8.84
CA ASN A 217 31.31 -28.14 -8.78
C ASN A 217 30.12 -29.06 -8.45
N LYS A 218 30.35 -30.18 -7.77
CA LYS A 218 29.29 -31.03 -7.21
C LYS A 218 29.30 -30.98 -5.69
N LYS A 219 28.09 -30.95 -5.10
CA LYS A 219 27.90 -31.09 -3.66
C LYS A 219 28.35 -32.47 -3.23
N TRP A 220 29.22 -32.52 -2.23
CA TRP A 220 29.70 -33.73 -1.59
C TRP A 220 29.40 -33.63 -0.09
N ASP A 221 28.72 -34.65 0.43
CA ASP A 221 28.34 -34.74 1.83
C ASP A 221 29.58 -35.11 2.63
N ALA A 222 30.10 -34.17 3.41
CA ALA A 222 31.31 -34.39 4.21
C ALA A 222 30.87 -34.77 5.63
N GLU A 223 31.34 -35.92 6.13
CA GLU A 223 30.94 -36.40 7.45
C GLU A 223 31.33 -35.41 8.58
N LYS A 224 30.41 -35.22 9.54
CA LYS A 224 30.44 -34.25 10.66
C LYS A 224 31.78 -34.10 11.39
N VAL A 225 32.57 -35.17 11.52
CA VAL A 225 33.79 -35.20 12.34
C VAL A 225 34.93 -34.31 11.81
N ILE A 226 34.95 -34.02 10.49
CA ILE A 226 35.94 -33.11 9.90
C ILE A 226 35.48 -31.64 10.05
N PHE A 227 34.18 -31.39 9.99
CA PHE A 227 33.59 -30.05 10.10
C PHE A 227 33.81 -29.42 11.48
N GLU A 228 33.57 -30.15 12.57
CA GLU A 228 33.71 -29.64 13.95
C GLU A 228 35.12 -29.10 14.26
N LYS A 229 36.16 -29.62 13.59
CA LYS A 229 37.54 -29.15 13.73
C LYS A 229 37.90 -28.04 12.76
N LEU A 230 37.34 -28.02 11.57
CA LEU A 230 37.56 -26.92 10.61
C LEU A 230 36.87 -25.62 11.05
N GLU A 231 35.75 -25.74 11.77
CA GLU A 231 35.08 -24.61 12.44
C GLU A 231 35.95 -23.97 13.54
N SER A 232 36.83 -24.73 14.19
CA SER A 232 37.80 -24.18 15.15
C SER A 232 38.96 -23.38 14.53
N LEU A 233 38.96 -23.21 13.19
CA LEU A 233 39.98 -22.48 12.42
C LEU A 233 41.42 -22.97 12.61
N GLN A 234 41.59 -24.22 13.05
CA GLN A 234 42.90 -24.82 13.24
C GLN A 234 43.41 -25.48 11.95
N LEU A 235 44.70 -25.23 11.65
CA LEU A 235 45.40 -25.88 10.55
C LEU A 235 45.59 -27.37 10.85
N PHE A 236 45.40 -28.20 9.82
CA PHE A 236 45.63 -29.63 9.89
C PHE A 236 46.85 -30.01 9.05
N ASN A 237 47.82 -30.71 9.62
CA ASN A 237 48.95 -31.30 8.90
C ASN A 237 49.10 -32.78 9.28
N ILE A 238 48.92 -33.67 8.32
CA ILE A 238 49.10 -35.11 8.47
C ILE A 238 50.28 -35.51 7.59
N PRO A 239 51.50 -35.59 8.16
CA PRO A 239 52.69 -35.90 7.38
C PRO A 239 52.77 -37.38 6.96
N ASP A 240 52.08 -38.27 7.68
CA ASP A 240 52.01 -39.70 7.35
C ASP A 240 50.64 -40.29 7.74
N VAL A 241 49.81 -40.55 6.72
CA VAL A 241 48.47 -41.13 6.89
C VAL A 241 48.53 -42.54 7.51
N GLU A 242 49.62 -43.30 7.33
CA GLU A 242 49.74 -44.63 7.94
C GLU A 242 49.91 -44.57 9.47
N LYS A 243 50.47 -43.48 9.99
CA LYS A 243 50.70 -43.28 11.43
C LYS A 243 49.51 -42.69 12.18
N LEU A 244 48.39 -42.46 11.52
CA LEU A 244 47.17 -41.98 12.18
C LEU A 244 46.74 -42.92 13.33
N PRO A 245 46.39 -42.37 14.51
CA PRO A 245 45.97 -43.15 15.68
C PRO A 245 44.76 -44.05 15.39
N LYS A 246 44.61 -45.13 16.17
CA LYS A 246 43.51 -46.10 16.00
C LYS A 246 42.13 -45.46 16.18
N GLU A 247 41.99 -44.39 16.97
CA GLU A 247 40.72 -43.67 17.13
C GLU A 247 40.26 -42.98 15.83
N LYS A 248 41.17 -42.71 14.88
CA LYS A 248 40.88 -42.05 13.59
C LYS A 248 40.77 -43.02 12.41
N LYS A 249 40.33 -44.26 12.66
CA LYS A 249 40.28 -45.36 11.67
C LYS A 249 39.50 -45.01 10.40
N TYR A 250 38.41 -44.25 10.52
CA TYR A 250 37.59 -43.85 9.38
C TYR A 250 38.30 -42.84 8.47
N LEU A 251 38.81 -41.74 9.03
CA LEU A 251 39.61 -40.73 8.31
C LEU A 251 40.80 -41.37 7.59
N LYS A 252 41.50 -42.28 8.27
CA LYS A 252 42.60 -43.05 7.67
C LYS A 252 42.14 -43.86 6.46
N LYS A 253 41.00 -44.57 6.55
CA LYS A 253 40.44 -45.35 5.45
C LYS A 253 40.07 -44.48 4.25
N MET A 254 39.39 -43.35 4.49
CA MET A 254 39.00 -42.39 3.46
C MET A 254 40.23 -41.81 2.72
N LEU A 255 41.25 -41.33 3.45
CA LEU A 255 42.47 -40.79 2.84
C LEU A 255 43.23 -41.86 2.04
N GLN A 256 43.25 -43.11 2.51
CA GLN A 256 43.85 -44.24 1.78
C GLN A 256 43.07 -44.58 0.50
N GLU A 257 41.75 -44.56 0.53
CA GLU A 257 40.91 -44.74 -0.66
C GLU A 257 41.11 -43.61 -1.68
N LEU A 258 41.42 -42.40 -1.23
CA LEU A 258 41.78 -41.28 -2.11
C LEU A 258 43.24 -41.35 -2.63
N GLY A 259 44.05 -42.28 -2.10
CA GLY A 259 45.45 -42.49 -2.46
C GLY A 259 46.42 -41.49 -1.82
N ILE A 260 45.99 -40.80 -0.75
CA ILE A 260 46.73 -39.72 -0.11
C ILE A 260 47.70 -40.30 0.93
N LYS A 261 48.98 -39.92 0.83
CA LYS A 261 50.03 -40.30 1.79
C LYS A 261 50.29 -39.22 2.83
N SER A 262 50.16 -37.95 2.44
CA SER A 262 50.31 -36.78 3.31
C SER A 262 49.32 -35.69 2.89
N ILE A 263 48.77 -34.93 3.84
CA ILE A 263 47.78 -33.87 3.56
C ILE A 263 47.91 -32.71 4.55
N ALA A 264 47.81 -31.49 4.04
CA ALA A 264 47.64 -30.29 4.85
C ALA A 264 46.35 -29.55 4.45
N ILE A 265 45.63 -29.04 5.44
CA ILE A 265 44.34 -28.39 5.29
C ILE A 265 44.36 -27.07 6.05
N VAL A 266 44.01 -25.99 5.36
CA VAL A 266 43.88 -24.65 5.92
C VAL A 266 42.42 -24.21 5.84
N PRO A 267 41.74 -24.03 6.98
CA PRO A 267 40.43 -23.43 6.98
C PRO A 267 40.53 -21.95 6.62
N LEU A 268 39.61 -21.49 5.78
CA LEU A 268 39.50 -20.12 5.32
C LEU A 268 38.23 -19.51 5.91
N SER A 269 38.41 -18.40 6.60
CA SER A 269 37.33 -17.66 7.24
C SER A 269 37.22 -16.26 6.67
N TYR A 270 36.00 -15.80 6.50
CA TYR A 270 35.70 -14.39 6.25
C TYR A 270 34.88 -13.85 7.41
N ASP A 271 35.32 -12.73 7.98
CA ASP A 271 34.70 -12.09 9.17
C ASP A 271 34.54 -13.05 10.38
N GLY A 272 35.51 -13.97 10.56
CA GLY A 272 35.48 -14.96 11.63
C GLY A 272 34.61 -16.19 11.36
N VAL A 273 33.84 -16.20 10.27
CA VAL A 273 32.99 -17.33 9.88
C VAL A 273 33.73 -18.23 8.89
N PHE A 274 33.82 -19.53 9.19
CA PHE A 274 34.37 -20.54 8.29
C PHE A 274 33.51 -20.66 7.02
N LYS A 275 34.12 -20.52 5.84
CA LYS A 275 33.39 -20.49 4.55
C LYS A 275 33.96 -21.44 3.50
N SER A 276 35.27 -21.67 3.57
CA SER A 276 36.00 -22.50 2.61
C SER A 276 37.24 -23.08 3.25
N PHE A 277 37.90 -24.01 2.59
CA PHE A 277 39.20 -24.52 3.03
C PHE A 277 40.07 -24.89 1.84
N LEU A 278 41.37 -24.67 2.00
CA LEU A 278 42.39 -24.99 1.04
C LEU A 278 43.10 -26.27 1.47
N VAL A 279 43.23 -27.22 0.55
CA VAL A 279 43.87 -28.52 0.78
C VAL A 279 45.09 -28.63 -0.13
N VAL A 280 46.20 -29.12 0.41
CA VAL A 280 47.31 -29.64 -0.37
C VAL A 280 47.61 -31.06 0.06
N ASP A 281 47.80 -31.97 -0.90
CA ASP A 281 48.09 -33.37 -0.62
C ASP A 281 49.19 -33.94 -1.51
N SER A 282 49.86 -34.97 -0.98
CA SER A 282 50.84 -35.76 -1.71
C SER A 282 50.44 -37.23 -1.72
N LYS A 283 50.44 -37.82 -2.92
CA LYS A 283 50.16 -39.22 -3.23
C LYS A 283 51.43 -39.98 -3.63
N SER A 284 52.42 -39.27 -4.16
CA SER A 284 53.68 -39.85 -4.64
C SER A 284 54.58 -40.27 -3.47
N LYS A 285 54.80 -39.38 -2.51
CA LYS A 285 55.72 -39.57 -1.37
C LYS A 285 55.11 -39.13 -0.04
N ARG A 286 55.75 -39.52 1.06
CA ARG A 286 55.44 -38.98 2.39
C ARG A 286 56.16 -37.64 2.53
N ARG A 287 55.45 -36.61 2.97
CA ARG A 287 55.96 -35.26 3.13
C ARG A 287 55.51 -34.69 4.47
N SER A 288 56.43 -34.00 5.15
CA SER A 288 56.13 -33.16 6.29
C SER A 288 56.37 -31.72 5.88
N TRP A 289 55.33 -30.91 5.94
CA TRP A 289 55.46 -29.46 5.77
C TRP A 289 55.78 -28.81 7.11
N ASP A 290 56.69 -27.83 7.10
CA ASP A 290 57.04 -27.06 8.29
C ASP A 290 56.10 -25.86 8.52
N ASP A 291 56.23 -25.19 9.67
CA ASP A 291 55.36 -24.06 10.03
C ASP A 291 55.50 -22.89 9.05
N LYS A 292 56.68 -22.71 8.42
CA LYS A 292 56.92 -21.63 7.45
C LYS A 292 56.20 -21.90 6.14
N GLU A 293 56.27 -23.13 5.62
CA GLU A 293 55.54 -23.61 4.45
C GLU A 293 54.02 -23.52 4.67
N LEU A 294 53.55 -23.97 5.83
CA LEU A 294 52.13 -23.93 6.19
C LEU A 294 51.60 -22.50 6.34
N ASN A 295 52.44 -21.55 6.78
CA ASN A 295 52.05 -20.14 6.86
C ASN A 295 51.85 -19.51 5.47
N VAL A 296 52.65 -19.89 4.47
CA VAL A 296 52.44 -19.45 3.07
C VAL A 296 51.09 -19.91 2.55
N LEU A 297 50.76 -21.18 2.81
CA LEU A 297 49.47 -21.75 2.44
C LEU A 297 48.30 -20.99 3.10
N LYS A 298 48.48 -20.59 4.37
CA LYS A 298 47.51 -19.77 5.11
C LYS A 298 47.34 -18.37 4.51
N ILE A 299 48.43 -17.69 4.19
CA ILE A 299 48.41 -16.35 3.57
C ILE A 299 47.71 -16.41 2.21
N ALA A 300 48.13 -17.33 1.34
CA ALA A 300 47.54 -17.48 0.01
C ALA A 300 46.06 -17.86 0.08
N GLY A 301 45.70 -18.76 0.99
CA GLY A 301 44.32 -19.13 1.26
C GLY A 301 43.45 -17.94 1.67
N ASN A 302 43.92 -17.10 2.59
CA ASN A 302 43.19 -15.90 3.04
C ASN A 302 43.03 -14.87 1.92
N ILE A 303 44.04 -14.70 1.06
CA ILE A 303 43.95 -13.82 -0.12
C ILE A 303 42.83 -14.33 -1.04
N ILE A 304 42.86 -15.62 -1.40
CA ILE A 304 41.84 -16.27 -2.25
C ILE A 304 40.44 -16.10 -1.64
N ALA A 305 40.29 -16.29 -0.33
CA ALA A 305 39.01 -16.16 0.37
C ALA A 305 38.42 -14.74 0.25
N ASN A 306 39.23 -13.70 0.48
CA ASN A 306 38.79 -12.31 0.36
C ASN A 306 38.29 -11.97 -1.06
N ILE A 307 38.95 -12.53 -2.08
CA ILE A 307 38.61 -12.23 -3.49
C ILE A 307 37.35 -12.97 -3.92
N LEU A 308 37.16 -14.21 -3.46
CA LEU A 308 35.93 -14.95 -3.70
C LEU A 308 34.72 -14.26 -3.08
N GLU A 309 34.86 -13.69 -1.89
CA GLU A 309 33.80 -12.89 -1.26
C GLU A 309 33.49 -11.63 -2.06
N ARG A 310 34.51 -10.89 -2.49
CA ARG A 310 34.31 -9.75 -3.41
C ARG A 310 33.56 -10.17 -4.68
N LYS A 311 33.95 -11.29 -5.29
CA LYS A 311 33.29 -11.85 -6.48
C LYS A 311 31.82 -12.18 -6.21
N ASN A 312 31.53 -12.82 -5.08
CA ASN A 312 30.16 -13.16 -4.68
C ASN A 312 29.30 -11.91 -4.42
N ALA A 313 29.86 -10.89 -3.77
CA ALA A 313 29.18 -9.63 -3.51
C ALA A 313 28.83 -8.87 -4.81
N GLU A 314 29.79 -8.76 -5.73
CA GLU A 314 29.55 -8.13 -7.05
C GLU A 314 28.51 -8.93 -7.87
N ALA A 315 28.55 -10.26 -7.82
CA ALA A 315 27.55 -11.11 -8.47
C ALA A 315 26.14 -10.96 -7.87
N LEU A 316 26.04 -10.84 -6.54
CA LEU A 316 24.78 -10.59 -5.83
C LEU A 316 24.21 -9.23 -6.20
N LEU A 317 25.05 -8.19 -6.27
CA LEU A 317 24.64 -6.85 -6.68
C LEU A 317 24.09 -6.86 -8.11
N LEU A 318 24.76 -7.54 -9.03
CA LEU A 318 24.28 -7.73 -10.41
C LEU A 318 22.96 -8.51 -10.47
N LYS A 319 22.76 -9.48 -9.58
CA LYS A 319 21.50 -10.24 -9.46
C LYS A 319 20.37 -9.34 -8.95
N MET A 320 20.62 -8.55 -7.90
CA MET A 320 19.65 -7.59 -7.37
C MET A 320 19.31 -6.50 -8.40
N GLU A 321 20.27 -6.04 -9.18
CA GLU A 321 20.05 -5.07 -10.27
C GLU A 321 19.14 -5.66 -11.36
N LYS A 322 19.35 -6.93 -11.75
CA LYS A 322 18.46 -7.64 -12.68
C LYS A 322 17.06 -7.88 -12.09
N GLU A 323 16.95 -8.21 -10.81
CA GLU A 323 15.65 -8.35 -10.14
C GLU A 323 14.91 -7.00 -10.09
N TYR A 324 15.62 -5.90 -9.81
CA TYR A 324 15.08 -4.55 -9.85
C TYR A 324 14.60 -4.16 -11.24
N GLU A 325 15.40 -4.42 -12.29
CA GLU A 325 14.96 -4.28 -13.67
C GLU A 325 13.70 -5.13 -13.95
N GLY A 326 13.64 -6.35 -13.44
CA GLY A 326 12.47 -7.22 -13.56
C GLY A 326 11.22 -6.61 -12.95
N VAL A 327 11.32 -6.08 -11.73
CA VAL A 327 10.21 -5.40 -11.04
C VAL A 327 9.78 -4.16 -11.81
N VAL A 328 10.71 -3.27 -12.15
CA VAL A 328 10.41 -2.03 -12.90
C VAL A 328 9.76 -2.34 -14.25
N ASN A 329 10.26 -3.34 -14.96
CA ASN A 329 9.71 -3.73 -16.26
C ASN A 329 8.39 -4.52 -16.16
N SER A 330 8.01 -5.01 -14.98
CA SER A 330 6.71 -5.66 -14.73
C SER A 330 5.58 -4.67 -14.46
N LEU A 331 5.91 -3.41 -14.13
CA LEU A 331 4.92 -2.38 -13.85
C LEU A 331 4.18 -1.96 -15.14
N ASN A 332 2.88 -1.73 -15.02
CA ASN A 332 2.06 -1.11 -16.09
C ASN A 332 2.23 0.42 -16.15
N ALA A 333 3.44 0.90 -15.90
CA ALA A 333 3.81 2.32 -15.95
C ALA A 333 5.22 2.45 -16.53
N ILE A 334 5.44 3.51 -17.32
CA ILE A 334 6.76 3.86 -17.83
C ILE A 334 7.45 4.69 -16.76
N ILE A 335 8.53 4.18 -16.20
CA ILE A 335 9.40 4.91 -15.28
C ILE A 335 10.51 5.59 -16.08
N TRP A 336 10.73 6.87 -15.84
CA TRP A 336 11.80 7.63 -16.48
C TRP A 336 12.57 8.48 -15.48
N LYS A 337 13.86 8.68 -15.79
CA LYS A 337 14.79 9.50 -15.02
C LYS A 337 15.72 10.21 -16.00
N ALA A 338 16.06 11.46 -15.74
CA ALA A 338 17.06 12.18 -16.50
C ALA A 338 17.86 13.15 -15.62
N ILE A 339 19.14 13.30 -15.90
CA ILE A 339 19.99 14.33 -15.32
C ILE A 339 20.25 15.36 -16.41
N PHE A 340 20.01 16.64 -16.10
CA PHE A 340 20.21 17.77 -16.98
C PHE A 340 21.36 18.65 -16.50
N ASP A 341 22.13 19.20 -17.43
CA ASP A 341 23.08 20.27 -17.13
C ASP A 341 22.36 21.61 -16.88
N LYS A 342 23.13 22.66 -16.58
CA LYS A 342 22.60 24.02 -16.30
C LYS A 342 21.98 24.67 -17.53
N GLU A 343 22.36 24.23 -18.71
CA GLU A 343 21.83 24.67 -20.00
C GLU A 343 20.56 23.91 -20.42
N GLY A 344 20.17 22.86 -19.68
CA GLY A 344 18.98 22.05 -19.91
C GLY A 344 19.19 20.86 -20.86
N ASN A 345 20.44 20.50 -21.18
CA ASN A 345 20.76 19.31 -21.97
C ASN A 345 20.79 18.06 -21.11
N ALA A 346 20.24 16.96 -21.61
CA ALA A 346 20.23 15.69 -20.89
C ALA A 346 21.63 15.04 -20.91
N LEU A 347 22.26 14.94 -19.74
CA LEU A 347 23.56 14.28 -19.53
C LEU A 347 23.42 12.76 -19.41
N SER A 348 22.33 12.31 -18.79
CA SER A 348 22.03 10.90 -18.58
C SER A 348 20.53 10.70 -18.57
N THR A 349 20.05 9.67 -19.24
CA THR A 349 18.63 9.37 -19.40
C THR A 349 18.36 7.90 -19.15
N TYR A 350 17.19 7.62 -18.59
CA TYR A 350 16.68 6.28 -18.36
C TYR A 350 15.19 6.26 -18.68
N ILE A 351 14.75 5.24 -19.42
CA ILE A 351 13.34 4.95 -19.68
C ILE A 351 13.15 3.43 -19.55
N SER A 352 12.17 3.02 -18.74
CA SER A 352 11.86 1.60 -18.53
C SER A 352 11.27 0.94 -19.79
N LYS A 353 11.51 -0.36 -19.98
CA LYS A 353 11.09 -1.14 -21.17
C LYS A 353 9.57 -1.17 -21.47
N PRO A 354 8.64 -1.00 -20.52
CA PRO A 354 7.22 -0.88 -20.82
C PRO A 354 6.88 0.20 -21.87
N VAL A 355 7.76 1.18 -22.11
CA VAL A 355 7.58 2.20 -23.16
C VAL A 355 7.37 1.59 -24.55
N ASP A 356 8.14 0.56 -24.91
CA ASP A 356 8.03 -0.07 -26.22
C ASP A 356 6.68 -0.80 -26.36
N LYS A 357 6.26 -1.49 -25.30
CA LYS A 357 4.96 -2.18 -25.25
C LYS A 357 3.78 -1.22 -25.36
N VAL A 358 3.86 -0.05 -24.72
CA VAL A 358 2.83 1.00 -24.78
C VAL A 358 2.73 1.61 -26.18
N LEU A 359 3.85 1.69 -26.90
CA LEU A 359 3.92 2.23 -28.27
C LEU A 359 3.71 1.17 -29.37
N GLY A 360 3.55 -0.11 -29.01
CA GLY A 360 3.45 -1.21 -29.97
C GLY A 360 4.77 -1.58 -30.67
N LEU A 361 5.90 -1.11 -30.14
CA LEU A 361 7.23 -1.29 -30.73
C LEU A 361 7.89 -2.60 -30.29
N PRO A 362 8.82 -3.16 -31.09
CA PRO A 362 9.71 -4.23 -30.65
C PRO A 362 10.50 -3.82 -29.39
N ALA A 363 10.71 -4.77 -28.47
CA ALA A 363 11.41 -4.49 -27.22
C ALA A 363 12.83 -3.94 -27.46
N GLY A 364 13.17 -2.84 -26.80
CA GLY A 364 14.47 -2.16 -26.89
C GLY A 364 14.56 -1.09 -27.98
N THR A 365 13.46 -0.72 -28.64
CA THR A 365 13.47 0.25 -29.76
C THR A 365 13.75 1.68 -29.28
N ILE A 366 13.04 2.12 -28.23
CA ILE A 366 13.26 3.42 -27.59
C ILE A 366 14.54 3.39 -26.74
N GLY A 367 14.72 2.33 -25.95
CA GLY A 367 15.81 2.21 -25.00
C GLY A 367 15.84 3.40 -24.02
N ASN A 368 17.02 3.94 -23.75
CA ASN A 368 17.18 5.12 -22.89
C ASN A 368 17.19 6.46 -23.66
N ASN A 369 16.79 6.48 -24.94
CA ASN A 369 16.90 7.67 -25.78
C ASN A 369 15.62 8.52 -25.72
N TRP A 370 15.72 9.69 -25.10
CA TRP A 370 14.60 10.62 -24.94
C TRP A 370 14.14 11.24 -26.27
N ASP A 371 15.04 11.49 -27.23
CA ASP A 371 14.65 12.04 -28.54
C ASP A 371 13.75 11.08 -29.31
N LYS A 372 14.06 9.78 -29.25
CA LYS A 372 13.20 8.74 -29.81
C LYS A 372 11.82 8.70 -29.15
N PHE A 373 11.77 8.86 -27.82
CA PHE A 373 10.50 8.93 -27.10
C PHE A 373 9.69 10.18 -27.49
N PHE A 374 10.31 11.35 -27.52
CA PHE A 374 9.64 12.60 -27.88
C PHE A 374 9.14 12.64 -29.33
N ALA A 375 9.77 11.89 -30.25
CA ALA A 375 9.30 11.76 -31.63
C ALA A 375 7.91 11.14 -31.76
N HIS A 376 7.47 10.35 -30.77
CA HIS A 376 6.15 9.71 -30.77
C HIS A 376 5.08 10.58 -30.12
N ILE A 377 5.41 11.77 -29.61
CA ILE A 377 4.41 12.67 -29.03
C ILE A 377 3.61 13.34 -30.14
N HIS A 378 2.28 13.37 -29.97
CA HIS A 378 1.39 14.00 -30.92
C HIS A 378 1.75 15.49 -31.11
N PRO A 379 1.85 16.00 -32.34
CA PRO A 379 2.35 17.36 -32.62
C PRO A 379 1.62 18.48 -31.85
N GLU A 380 0.30 18.37 -31.68
CA GLU A 380 -0.52 19.34 -30.95
C GLU A 380 -0.26 19.40 -29.44
N ASP A 381 0.36 18.37 -28.86
CA ASP A 381 0.61 18.29 -27.42
C ASP A 381 2.06 18.65 -27.06
N MET A 382 2.97 18.74 -28.05
CA MET A 382 4.37 19.08 -27.83
C MET A 382 4.59 20.49 -27.25
N GLU A 383 3.83 21.48 -27.68
CA GLU A 383 3.95 22.84 -27.13
C GLU A 383 3.52 22.90 -25.66
N LYS A 384 2.45 22.18 -25.30
CA LYS A 384 1.97 22.09 -23.92
C LYS A 384 2.98 21.39 -23.03
N LEU A 385 3.57 20.29 -23.51
CA LEU A 385 4.58 19.55 -22.77
C LEU A 385 5.84 20.39 -22.51
N ARG A 386 6.32 21.13 -23.51
CA ARG A 386 7.46 22.04 -23.34
C ARG A 386 7.19 23.14 -22.31
N ALA A 387 5.97 23.68 -22.28
CA ALA A 387 5.59 24.69 -21.29
C ALA A 387 5.63 24.12 -19.87
N VAL A 388 5.10 22.91 -19.66
CA VAL A 388 5.12 22.23 -18.36
C VAL A 388 6.54 21.88 -17.91
N LEU A 389 7.38 21.36 -18.81
CA LEU A 389 8.79 21.07 -18.50
C LEU A 389 9.56 22.34 -18.10
N LYS A 390 9.35 23.45 -18.83
CA LYS A 390 9.99 24.74 -18.50
C LYS A 390 9.53 25.27 -17.14
N GLN A 391 8.26 25.10 -16.79
CA GLN A 391 7.74 25.46 -15.48
C GLN A 391 8.36 24.61 -14.36
N ALA A 392 8.46 23.29 -14.57
CA ALA A 392 9.06 22.36 -13.61
C ALA A 392 10.55 22.67 -13.35
N PHE A 393 11.30 23.08 -14.37
CA PHE A 393 12.70 23.51 -14.20
C PHE A 393 12.86 24.84 -13.44
N ASN A 394 11.88 25.73 -13.51
CA ASN A 394 11.91 27.00 -12.77
C ASN A 394 11.46 26.84 -11.31
N GLN A 395 10.79 25.73 -10.97
CA GLN A 395 10.29 25.41 -9.64
C GLN A 395 10.67 23.96 -9.28
N PRO A 396 11.98 23.67 -9.10
CA PRO A 396 12.40 22.37 -8.56
C PRO A 396 11.69 22.16 -7.22
N ASP A 397 11.25 20.94 -6.95
CA ASP A 397 10.43 20.48 -5.80
C ASP A 397 8.90 20.51 -5.98
N ILE A 398 8.33 21.10 -7.05
CA ILE A 398 6.88 21.01 -7.33
C ILE A 398 6.61 19.92 -8.37
N PRO A 399 5.85 18.86 -8.04
CA PRO A 399 5.48 17.83 -9.00
C PRO A 399 4.63 18.40 -10.14
N ALA A 400 5.06 18.17 -11.38
CA ALA A 400 4.33 18.52 -12.58
C ALA A 400 3.55 17.32 -13.11
N CYS A 401 2.28 17.53 -13.46
CA CYS A 401 1.40 16.51 -14.04
C CYS A 401 0.82 16.98 -15.37
N ILE A 402 0.84 16.13 -16.39
CA ILE A 402 0.31 16.43 -17.71
C ILE A 402 -0.23 15.17 -18.42
N ASP A 403 -1.40 15.31 -19.04
CA ASP A 403 -1.95 14.31 -19.96
C ASP A 403 -1.64 14.71 -21.41
N TYR A 404 -1.10 13.80 -22.21
CA TYR A 404 -0.79 14.02 -23.62
C TYR A 404 -0.92 12.73 -24.44
N ARG A 405 -0.96 12.89 -25.77
CA ARG A 405 -1.07 11.78 -26.70
C ARG A 405 0.29 11.33 -27.21
N LEU A 406 0.51 10.02 -27.22
CA LEU A 406 1.51 9.34 -28.01
C LEU A 406 0.86 8.78 -29.28
N VAL A 407 1.65 8.69 -30.35
CA VAL A 407 1.29 8.03 -31.61
C VAL A 407 2.10 6.74 -31.66
N SER A 408 1.41 5.60 -31.71
CA SER A 408 2.05 4.30 -31.91
C SER A 408 2.58 4.16 -33.34
N ASP A 409 3.42 3.15 -33.57
CA ASP A 409 3.94 2.87 -34.92
C ASP A 409 2.83 2.48 -35.91
N ASP A 410 1.75 1.87 -35.40
CA ASP A 410 0.55 1.52 -36.18
C ASP A 410 -0.34 2.74 -36.49
N GLY A 411 0.02 3.93 -35.99
CA GLY A 411 -0.72 5.18 -36.17
C GLY A 411 -1.85 5.40 -35.17
N ASP A 412 -2.02 4.51 -34.20
CA ASP A 412 -3.02 4.63 -33.14
C ASP A 412 -2.61 5.66 -32.09
N THR A 413 -3.60 6.38 -31.56
CA THR A 413 -3.38 7.37 -30.51
C THR A 413 -3.48 6.72 -29.13
N VAL A 414 -2.40 6.80 -28.35
CA VAL A 414 -2.31 6.30 -26.98
C VAL A 414 -2.28 7.49 -26.02
N TRP A 415 -3.22 7.55 -25.09
CA TRP A 415 -3.24 8.60 -24.07
C TRP A 415 -2.34 8.25 -22.89
N ILE A 416 -1.44 9.16 -22.54
CA ILE A 416 -0.49 9.03 -21.43
C ILE A 416 -0.73 10.14 -20.42
N SER A 417 -0.74 9.77 -19.14
CA SER A 417 -0.68 10.70 -18.02
C SER A 417 0.70 10.61 -17.37
N THR A 418 1.44 11.71 -17.35
CA THR A 418 2.81 11.78 -16.81
C THR A 418 2.86 12.66 -15.58
N THR A 419 3.45 12.15 -14.51
CA THR A 419 3.79 12.90 -13.31
C THR A 419 5.29 12.85 -13.08
N GLY A 420 5.94 14.00 -12.93
CA GLY A 420 7.38 14.09 -12.71
C GLY A 420 7.78 15.22 -11.75
N SER A 421 8.92 15.06 -11.09
CA SER A 421 9.52 16.05 -10.19
C SER A 421 10.98 16.30 -10.58
N CYS A 422 11.45 17.52 -10.33
CA CYS A 422 12.83 17.94 -10.59
C CYS A 422 13.49 18.40 -9.29
N HIS A 423 14.76 18.04 -9.09
CA HIS A 423 15.57 18.33 -7.91
C HIS A 423 16.96 18.84 -8.34
N ASN A 424 17.51 19.83 -7.63
CA ASN A 424 18.87 20.30 -7.87
C ASN A 424 19.90 19.38 -7.19
N LEU A 425 20.94 19.01 -7.92
CA LEU A 425 22.10 18.28 -7.42
C LEU A 425 23.19 19.24 -6.92
N ASN A 426 24.06 18.77 -6.03
CA ASN A 426 25.09 19.57 -5.37
C ASN A 426 26.15 20.15 -6.33
N ASP A 427 26.31 19.56 -7.52
CA ASP A 427 27.17 20.04 -8.61
C ASP A 427 26.50 21.14 -9.48
N GLY A 428 25.23 21.43 -9.21
CA GLY A 428 24.40 22.36 -9.94
C GLY A 428 23.71 21.78 -11.18
N ASN A 429 23.77 20.46 -11.39
CA ASN A 429 22.95 19.74 -12.36
C ASN A 429 21.53 19.51 -11.81
N MET A 430 20.57 19.19 -12.65
CA MET A 430 19.18 18.90 -12.24
C MET A 430 18.81 17.44 -12.49
N LEU A 431 18.30 16.77 -11.46
CA LEU A 431 17.73 15.44 -11.56
C LEU A 431 16.22 15.52 -11.72
N ALA A 432 15.69 15.05 -12.85
CA ALA A 432 14.26 14.84 -13.06
C ALA A 432 13.92 13.34 -13.03
N TYR A 433 12.79 13.00 -12.43
CA TYR A 433 12.25 11.64 -12.47
C TYR A 433 10.73 11.66 -12.46
N GLY A 434 10.12 10.62 -13.00
CA GLY A 434 8.67 10.54 -13.07
C GLY A 434 8.14 9.21 -13.57
N THR A 435 6.82 9.15 -13.62
CA THR A 435 6.07 7.99 -14.10
C THR A 435 5.07 8.43 -15.15
N SER A 436 4.87 7.59 -16.16
CA SER A 436 3.93 7.82 -17.26
C SER A 436 3.02 6.61 -17.42
N VAL A 437 1.72 6.80 -17.28
CA VAL A 437 0.72 5.72 -17.24
C VAL A 437 -0.22 5.83 -18.44
N ASN A 438 -0.53 4.68 -19.05
CA ASN A 438 -1.51 4.61 -20.14
C ASN A 438 -2.93 4.78 -19.58
N ILE A 439 -3.65 5.80 -20.08
CA ILE A 439 -5.02 6.15 -19.69
C ILE A 439 -6.01 6.05 -20.86
N THR A 440 -5.65 5.33 -21.93
CA THR A 440 -6.43 5.24 -23.18
C THR A 440 -7.80 4.62 -22.96
N GLU A 441 -7.89 3.50 -22.24
CA GLU A 441 -9.17 2.83 -21.96
C GLU A 441 -10.14 3.77 -21.24
N ARG A 442 -9.65 4.46 -20.21
CA ARG A 442 -10.42 5.46 -19.45
C ARG A 442 -10.95 6.58 -20.36
N LYS A 443 -10.13 7.10 -21.29
CA LYS A 443 -10.54 8.12 -22.25
C LYS A 443 -11.58 7.62 -23.26
N MET A 444 -11.41 6.39 -23.74
CA MET A 444 -12.36 5.75 -24.67
C MET A 444 -13.72 5.49 -24.01
N THR A 445 -13.75 5.07 -22.75
CA THR A 445 -15.02 4.89 -22.01
C THR A 445 -15.73 6.22 -21.79
N GLU A 446 -15.00 7.30 -21.46
CA GLU A 446 -15.57 8.65 -21.35
C GLU A 446 -16.23 9.08 -22.69
N GLU A 447 -15.61 8.79 -23.83
CA GLU A 447 -16.16 9.10 -25.16
C GLU A 447 -17.34 8.20 -25.57
N GLU A 448 -17.32 6.91 -25.23
CA GLU A 448 -18.40 5.97 -25.55
C GLU A 448 -19.69 6.32 -24.79
N VAL A 449 -19.58 6.74 -23.53
CA VAL A 449 -20.71 7.25 -22.75
C VAL A 449 -21.34 8.46 -23.44
N ILE A 450 -20.52 9.39 -23.95
CA ILE A 450 -21.00 10.56 -24.70
C ILE A 450 -21.66 10.16 -26.02
N ARG A 451 -21.11 9.18 -26.74
CA ARG A 451 -21.64 8.69 -28.03
C ARG A 451 -22.98 7.95 -27.84
N SER A 452 -23.10 7.14 -26.79
CA SER A 452 -24.34 6.45 -26.42
C SER A 452 -25.43 7.44 -26.03
N GLU A 453 -25.11 8.47 -25.23
CA GLU A 453 -26.06 9.53 -24.85
C GLU A 453 -26.63 10.26 -26.07
N LYS A 454 -25.78 10.61 -27.05
CA LYS A 454 -26.21 11.25 -28.32
C LYS A 454 -27.14 10.34 -29.14
N ARG A 455 -26.89 9.03 -29.18
CA ARG A 455 -27.70 8.05 -29.93
C ARG A 455 -29.11 7.93 -29.36
N TYR A 456 -29.27 7.82 -28.04
CA TYR A 456 -30.58 7.76 -27.41
C TYR A 456 -31.39 9.05 -27.59
N ARG A 457 -30.73 10.21 -27.49
CA ARG A 457 -31.36 11.51 -27.71
C ARG A 457 -31.95 11.61 -29.13
N CYS A 458 -31.21 11.18 -30.15
CA CYS A 458 -31.66 11.21 -31.54
C CYS A 458 -32.93 10.35 -31.78
N LEU A 459 -32.99 9.14 -31.19
CA LEU A 459 -34.13 8.23 -31.34
C LEU A 459 -35.42 8.80 -30.74
N VAL A 460 -35.32 9.47 -29.57
CA VAL A 460 -36.48 10.10 -28.92
C VAL A 460 -36.99 11.30 -29.71
N GLU A 461 -36.09 12.09 -30.31
CA GLU A 461 -36.43 13.27 -31.12
C GLU A 461 -37.14 12.93 -32.44
N GLN A 462 -36.97 11.70 -32.97
CA GLN A 462 -37.58 11.27 -34.25
C GLN A 462 -38.95 10.58 -34.12
N LEU A 463 -39.45 10.32 -32.91
CA LEU A 463 -40.74 9.65 -32.69
C LEU A 463 -41.92 10.57 -33.05
N SER A 464 -42.94 10.01 -33.71
CA SER A 464 -44.12 10.76 -34.17
C SER A 464 -45.08 11.16 -33.05
N ASP A 465 -45.15 10.36 -31.97
CA ASP A 465 -45.95 10.70 -30.80
C ASP A 465 -45.25 11.80 -29.98
N THR A 466 -46.04 12.65 -29.33
CA THR A 466 -45.51 13.66 -28.41
C THR A 466 -45.09 12.98 -27.11
N ILE A 467 -43.84 13.17 -26.68
CA ILE A 467 -43.31 12.59 -25.45
C ILE A 467 -42.90 13.70 -24.50
N PHE A 468 -43.42 13.63 -23.28
CA PHE A 468 -42.98 14.43 -22.14
C PHE A 468 -42.24 13.55 -21.14
N ILE A 469 -41.15 14.07 -20.59
CA ILE A 469 -40.64 13.63 -19.30
C ILE A 469 -40.97 14.76 -18.33
N ASN A 470 -41.78 14.45 -17.32
CA ASN A 470 -42.25 15.41 -16.35
C ASN A 470 -42.09 14.89 -14.92
N THR A 471 -42.08 15.80 -13.95
CA THR A 471 -42.14 15.42 -12.53
C THR A 471 -43.51 14.84 -12.18
N LEU A 472 -43.65 14.19 -11.02
CA LEU A 472 -44.96 13.73 -10.51
C LEU A 472 -45.89 14.88 -10.09
N GLU A 473 -45.36 16.10 -10.06
CA GLU A 473 -46.04 17.37 -9.87
C GLU A 473 -46.44 18.01 -11.21
N GLY A 474 -46.00 17.43 -12.33
CA GLY A 474 -46.40 17.83 -13.68
C GLY A 474 -45.46 18.80 -14.38
N GLN A 475 -44.33 19.22 -13.79
CA GLN A 475 -43.41 20.12 -14.48
C GLN A 475 -42.76 19.40 -15.66
N ILE A 476 -42.86 19.98 -16.86
CA ILE A 476 -42.24 19.41 -18.06
C ILE A 476 -40.72 19.65 -17.98
N LEU A 477 -39.94 18.58 -18.01
CA LEU A 477 -38.47 18.64 -17.95
C LEU A 477 -37.86 18.47 -19.34
N GLU A 478 -38.35 17.51 -20.09
CA GLU A 478 -37.91 17.25 -21.46
C GLU A 478 -39.10 16.94 -22.35
N VAL A 479 -38.99 17.37 -23.59
CA VAL A 479 -39.94 17.07 -24.66
C VAL A 479 -39.19 16.72 -25.93
N ASN A 480 -39.79 15.89 -26.78
CA ASN A 480 -39.28 15.69 -28.12
C ASN A 480 -39.78 16.78 -29.09
N GLU A 481 -39.14 16.88 -30.25
CA GLU A 481 -39.46 17.86 -31.29
C GLU A 481 -40.93 17.78 -31.74
N SER A 482 -41.52 16.59 -31.73
CA SER A 482 -42.93 16.37 -32.05
C SER A 482 -43.88 17.10 -31.10
N ALA A 483 -43.51 17.26 -29.81
CA ALA A 483 -44.27 18.04 -28.84
C ALA A 483 -44.39 19.52 -29.25
N SER A 484 -43.27 20.11 -29.68
CA SER A 484 -43.22 21.50 -30.12
C SER A 484 -44.09 21.72 -31.37
N LYS A 485 -44.02 20.79 -32.32
CA LYS A 485 -44.82 20.83 -33.56
C LYS A 485 -46.32 20.66 -33.30
N MET A 486 -46.71 19.71 -32.44
CA MET A 486 -48.11 19.45 -32.13
C MET A 486 -48.75 20.57 -31.30
N LEU A 487 -48.01 21.10 -30.32
CA LEU A 487 -48.55 22.09 -29.38
C LEU A 487 -48.30 23.54 -29.78
N GLY A 488 -47.48 23.81 -30.80
CA GLY A 488 -47.20 25.17 -31.28
C GLY A 488 -46.37 26.02 -30.31
N TYR A 489 -45.77 25.41 -29.29
CA TYR A 489 -44.87 26.09 -28.36
C TYR A 489 -43.41 25.74 -28.69
N PRO A 490 -42.47 26.68 -28.60
CA PRO A 490 -41.05 26.36 -28.62
C PRO A 490 -40.69 25.43 -27.46
N LYS A 491 -39.78 24.48 -27.70
CA LYS A 491 -39.29 23.52 -26.69
C LYS A 491 -38.92 24.15 -25.35
N ALA A 492 -38.17 25.26 -25.39
CA ALA A 492 -37.77 26.00 -24.19
C ALA A 492 -38.98 26.49 -23.38
N LYS A 493 -40.03 26.96 -24.06
CA LYS A 493 -41.27 27.41 -23.41
C LYS A 493 -42.06 26.23 -22.84
N LEU A 494 -42.11 25.09 -23.55
CA LEU A 494 -42.74 23.87 -23.00
C LEU A 494 -42.06 23.39 -21.72
N GLN A 495 -40.73 23.52 -21.60
CA GLN A 495 -39.97 23.13 -20.41
C GLN A 495 -40.19 24.08 -19.22
N GLU A 496 -40.69 25.29 -19.46
CA GLU A 496 -41.11 26.23 -18.42
C GLU A 496 -42.54 25.98 -17.95
N MET A 497 -43.33 25.21 -18.71
CA MET A 497 -44.73 24.94 -18.44
C MET A 497 -44.94 23.66 -17.62
N ASN A 498 -46.03 23.62 -16.86
CA ASN A 498 -46.55 22.39 -16.29
C ASN A 498 -47.42 21.67 -17.35
N VAL A 499 -47.43 20.33 -17.35
CA VAL A 499 -48.34 19.53 -18.20
C VAL A 499 -49.80 19.88 -17.95
N CYS A 500 -50.14 20.35 -16.75
CA CYS A 500 -51.47 20.84 -16.44
C CYS A 500 -51.77 22.21 -17.08
N ASP A 501 -50.77 23.04 -17.37
CA ASP A 501 -50.97 24.34 -18.03
C ASP A 501 -51.32 24.16 -19.51
N LEU A 502 -50.93 23.03 -20.09
CA LEU A 502 -51.33 22.63 -21.44
C LEU A 502 -52.81 22.24 -21.50
N LEU A 503 -53.45 21.90 -20.37
CA LEU A 503 -54.89 21.64 -20.34
C LEU A 503 -55.65 22.95 -20.46
N ILE A 504 -56.82 22.88 -21.11
CA ILE A 504 -57.77 23.99 -21.06
C ILE A 504 -58.10 24.34 -19.59
N PRO A 505 -58.30 25.62 -19.24
CA PRO A 505 -58.46 26.08 -17.85
C PRO A 505 -59.45 25.26 -17.00
N GLU A 506 -60.58 24.87 -17.61
CA GLU A 506 -61.64 24.06 -16.99
C GLU A 506 -61.19 22.66 -16.58
N ARG A 507 -60.15 22.11 -17.22
CA ARG A 507 -59.65 20.75 -17.02
C ARG A 507 -58.35 20.70 -16.21
N GLN A 508 -57.78 21.85 -15.83
CA GLN A 508 -56.53 21.90 -15.05
C GLN A 508 -56.66 21.19 -13.69
N LYS A 509 -57.82 21.30 -13.03
CA LYS A 509 -58.11 20.59 -11.76
C LYS A 509 -58.17 19.07 -11.95
N ASN A 510 -58.76 18.59 -13.06
CA ASN A 510 -58.74 17.17 -13.44
C ASN A 510 -57.32 16.70 -13.74
N GLY A 511 -56.49 17.54 -14.35
CA GLY A 511 -55.06 17.30 -14.54
C GLY A 511 -54.33 17.09 -13.21
N GLN A 512 -54.57 17.96 -12.22
CA GLN A 512 -53.98 17.83 -10.88
C GLN A 512 -54.41 16.53 -10.18
N GLU A 513 -55.67 16.11 -10.33
CA GLU A 513 -56.14 14.81 -9.81
C GLU A 513 -55.51 13.62 -10.54
N ALA A 514 -55.38 13.69 -11.87
CA ALA A 514 -54.67 12.69 -12.66
C ALA A 514 -53.18 12.58 -12.26
N MET A 515 -52.53 13.70 -11.92
CA MET A 515 -51.17 13.72 -11.40
C MET A 515 -51.06 13.08 -10.01
N LYS A 516 -52.02 13.34 -9.11
CA LYS A 516 -52.10 12.63 -7.81
C LYS A 516 -52.29 11.13 -8.01
N LYS A 517 -53.14 10.72 -8.96
CA LYS A 517 -53.37 9.32 -9.30
C LYS A 517 -52.11 8.66 -9.87
N LEU A 518 -51.40 9.34 -10.77
CA LEU A 518 -50.10 8.89 -11.28
C LEU A 518 -49.11 8.66 -10.13
N LYS A 519 -49.01 9.59 -9.18
CA LYS A 519 -48.12 9.51 -8.01
C LYS A 519 -48.42 8.31 -7.09
N VAL A 520 -49.70 7.93 -6.94
CA VAL A 520 -50.12 6.82 -6.05
C VAL A 520 -50.13 5.47 -6.77
N GLU A 521 -50.67 5.40 -7.99
CA GLU A 521 -50.91 4.16 -8.72
C GLU A 521 -49.79 3.83 -9.73
N GLY A 522 -48.86 4.76 -9.99
CA GLY A 522 -47.69 4.58 -10.87
C GLY A 522 -47.97 4.67 -12.38
N ALA A 523 -49.24 4.75 -12.78
CA ALA A 523 -49.67 4.95 -14.16
C ALA A 523 -51.02 5.67 -14.22
N VAL A 524 -51.22 6.53 -15.22
CA VAL A 524 -52.50 7.14 -15.53
C VAL A 524 -52.71 7.17 -17.04
N ARG A 525 -53.91 6.82 -17.49
CA ARG A 525 -54.31 6.90 -18.89
C ARG A 525 -55.69 7.53 -18.97
N GLY A 526 -55.87 8.44 -19.92
CA GLY A 526 -57.15 9.09 -20.17
C GLY A 526 -57.06 10.05 -21.36
N ASP A 527 -58.20 10.51 -21.81
CA ASP A 527 -58.31 11.52 -22.85
C ASP A 527 -58.75 12.87 -22.25
N THR A 528 -58.28 13.96 -22.84
CA THR A 528 -58.53 15.32 -22.37
C THR A 528 -58.35 16.33 -23.51
N ARG A 529 -58.41 17.62 -23.21
CA ARG A 529 -58.25 18.71 -24.17
C ARG A 529 -57.08 19.60 -23.81
N TYR A 530 -56.18 19.81 -24.77
CA TYR A 530 -55.05 20.72 -24.65
C TYR A 530 -55.29 22.03 -25.39
N LEU A 531 -54.72 23.12 -24.87
CA LEU A 531 -54.66 24.44 -25.48
C LEU A 531 -53.26 24.64 -26.09
N THR A 532 -53.20 24.79 -27.40
CA THR A 532 -51.94 25.02 -28.13
C THR A 532 -51.48 26.47 -27.98
N GLY A 533 -50.19 26.73 -28.27
CA GLY A 533 -49.61 28.07 -28.24
C GLY A 533 -50.19 29.04 -29.27
N ASN A 534 -50.86 28.49 -30.29
CA ASN A 534 -51.58 29.26 -31.30
C ASN A 534 -53.03 29.56 -30.88
N GLY A 535 -53.48 29.07 -29.72
CA GLY A 535 -54.82 29.26 -29.19
C GLY A 535 -55.85 28.21 -29.62
N ASP A 536 -55.45 27.18 -30.37
CA ASP A 536 -56.33 26.09 -30.79
C ASP A 536 -56.55 25.09 -29.65
N ILE A 537 -57.75 24.50 -29.59
CA ILE A 537 -58.04 23.41 -28.66
C ILE A 537 -57.99 22.09 -29.44
N ILE A 538 -57.13 21.18 -28.97
CA ILE A 538 -56.97 19.83 -29.53
C ILE A 538 -57.39 18.77 -28.49
N ASP A 539 -58.06 17.72 -28.95
CA ASP A 539 -58.34 16.55 -28.12
C ASP A 539 -57.11 15.63 -28.13
N VAL A 540 -56.65 15.23 -26.94
CA VAL A 540 -55.45 14.40 -26.79
C VAL A 540 -55.74 13.17 -25.93
N GLU A 541 -55.15 12.04 -26.30
CA GLU A 541 -55.02 10.86 -25.45
C GLU A 541 -53.66 10.92 -24.75
N ILE A 542 -53.66 10.77 -23.43
CA ILE A 542 -52.45 10.80 -22.59
C ILE A 542 -52.28 9.45 -21.91
N ASN A 543 -51.08 8.89 -22.01
CA ASN A 543 -50.65 7.72 -21.25
C ASN A 543 -49.35 8.06 -20.52
N ALA A 544 -49.43 8.21 -19.20
CA ALA A 544 -48.30 8.55 -18.34
C ALA A 544 -47.98 7.42 -17.36
N ARG A 545 -46.69 7.15 -17.16
CA ARG A 545 -46.18 6.11 -16.26
C ARG A 545 -44.92 6.54 -15.53
N HIS A 546 -44.70 6.00 -14.34
CA HIS A 546 -43.44 6.16 -13.62
C HIS A 546 -42.27 5.58 -14.42
N LEU A 547 -41.16 6.32 -14.46
CA LEU A 547 -39.93 5.86 -15.08
C LEU A 547 -39.20 4.90 -14.11
N ARG A 548 -39.06 3.62 -14.46
CA ARG A 548 -38.35 2.63 -13.61
C ARG A 548 -36.89 3.07 -13.38
N GLY A 549 -36.45 3.02 -12.13
CA GLY A 549 -35.09 3.41 -11.72
C GLY A 549 -34.93 4.88 -11.31
N TYR A 550 -35.96 5.71 -11.49
CA TYR A 550 -35.96 7.11 -11.08
C TYR A 550 -37.15 7.39 -10.15
N HIS A 551 -36.87 7.81 -8.92
CA HIS A 551 -37.90 8.22 -7.97
C HIS A 551 -38.34 9.66 -8.35
N ASN A 552 -39.63 9.85 -8.67
CA ASN A 552 -40.28 11.15 -9.00
C ASN A 552 -40.31 11.60 -10.47
N LEU A 553 -40.01 10.73 -11.43
CA LEU A 553 -40.19 11.04 -12.85
C LEU A 553 -41.29 10.19 -13.48
N ALA A 554 -42.11 10.84 -14.30
CA ALA A 554 -43.05 10.19 -15.18
C ALA A 554 -42.72 10.48 -16.64
N GLN A 555 -42.91 9.47 -17.48
CA GLN A 555 -42.95 9.62 -18.92
C GLN A 555 -44.40 9.63 -19.36
N ALA A 556 -44.80 10.65 -20.11
CA ALA A 556 -46.10 10.73 -20.74
C ALA A 556 -45.97 10.68 -22.26
N VAL A 557 -46.73 9.78 -22.88
CA VAL A 557 -46.94 9.76 -24.33
C VAL A 557 -48.30 10.39 -24.60
N VAL A 558 -48.32 11.38 -25.47
CA VAL A 558 -49.51 12.16 -25.82
C VAL A 558 -49.74 12.08 -27.32
N ARG A 559 -50.97 11.75 -27.70
CA ARG A 559 -51.39 11.59 -29.10
C ARG A 559 -52.60 12.46 -29.38
N ASP A 560 -52.57 13.22 -30.47
CA ASP A 560 -53.73 13.99 -30.94
C ASP A 560 -54.81 13.04 -31.49
N ILE A 561 -56.03 13.16 -30.97
CA ILE A 561 -57.21 12.39 -31.36
C ILE A 561 -58.36 13.30 -31.86
N THR A 562 -58.10 14.58 -32.12
CA THR A 562 -59.09 15.60 -32.52
C THR A 562 -59.89 15.18 -33.75
N GLN A 563 -59.24 14.63 -34.76
CA GLN A 563 -59.90 14.19 -36.00
C GLN A 563 -60.82 12.98 -35.77
N ARG A 564 -60.43 12.09 -34.85
CA ARG A 564 -61.26 10.94 -34.43
C ARG A 564 -62.51 11.41 -33.67
N LYS A 565 -62.36 12.30 -32.68
CA LYS A 565 -63.48 12.82 -31.89
C LYS A 565 -64.44 13.74 -32.67
N ARG A 566 -63.95 14.57 -33.60
CA ARG A 566 -64.82 15.41 -34.45
C ARG A 566 -65.73 14.58 -35.36
N THR A 567 -65.25 13.43 -35.82
CA THR A 567 -66.04 12.53 -36.67
C THR A 567 -67.11 11.80 -35.85
N GLU A 568 -66.77 11.41 -34.62
CA GLU A 568 -67.68 10.72 -33.69
C GLU A 568 -68.74 11.67 -33.09
N ASN A 569 -68.35 12.89 -32.70
CA ASN A 569 -69.27 13.90 -32.18
C ASN A 569 -70.24 14.43 -33.24
N LYS A 570 -69.81 14.62 -34.50
CA LYS A 570 -70.73 15.04 -35.58
C LYS A 570 -71.83 14.02 -35.86
N LEU A 571 -71.50 12.73 -35.75
CA LEU A 571 -72.48 11.66 -35.90
C LEU A 571 -73.40 11.61 -34.67
N ARG A 572 -72.83 11.73 -33.46
CA ARG A 572 -73.55 11.64 -32.19
C ARG A 572 -74.42 12.87 -31.88
N GLU A 573 -74.01 14.09 -32.22
CA GLU A 573 -74.78 15.33 -32.02
C GLU A 573 -75.98 15.41 -32.95
N SER A 574 -75.86 14.96 -34.20
CA SER A 574 -76.99 14.92 -35.14
C SER A 574 -78.07 13.92 -34.70
N GLU A 575 -77.67 12.72 -34.27
CA GLU A 575 -78.58 11.69 -33.77
C GLU A 575 -79.14 12.01 -32.37
N ALA A 576 -78.32 12.55 -31.46
CA ALA A 576 -78.75 12.94 -30.13
C ALA A 576 -79.63 14.18 -30.15
N LEU A 577 -79.36 15.21 -30.95
CA LEU A 577 -80.21 16.41 -31.02
C LEU A 577 -81.62 16.07 -31.50
N LEU A 578 -81.77 15.21 -32.50
CA LEU A 578 -83.09 14.78 -32.99
C LEU A 578 -83.83 13.87 -31.99
N SER A 579 -83.12 13.02 -31.25
CA SER A 579 -83.70 12.19 -30.18
C SER A 579 -84.06 13.03 -28.93
N GLU A 580 -83.20 13.96 -28.56
CA GLU A 580 -83.34 14.77 -27.35
C GLU A 580 -84.38 15.87 -27.52
N VAL A 581 -84.50 16.50 -28.69
CA VAL A 581 -85.63 17.41 -29.00
C VAL A 581 -86.96 16.65 -28.92
N GLY A 582 -87.01 15.40 -29.38
CA GLY A 582 -88.16 14.50 -29.20
C GLY A 582 -88.46 14.19 -27.73
N LYS A 583 -87.45 13.83 -26.92
CA LYS A 583 -87.61 13.57 -25.48
C LYS A 583 -88.01 14.80 -24.67
N ILE A 584 -87.40 15.96 -24.92
CA ILE A 584 -87.64 17.20 -24.19
C ILE A 584 -89.08 17.67 -24.43
N ALA A 585 -89.52 17.64 -25.69
CA ALA A 585 -90.91 17.92 -26.02
C ALA A 585 -91.84 16.73 -25.68
N ARG A 586 -91.31 15.62 -25.13
CA ARG A 586 -92.02 14.36 -24.80
C ARG A 586 -92.82 13.82 -25.96
N ILE A 587 -92.34 14.00 -27.18
CA ILE A 587 -93.03 13.73 -28.44
C ILE A 587 -92.24 12.74 -29.29
N GLY A 588 -92.86 11.61 -29.61
CA GLY A 588 -92.31 10.62 -30.51
C GLY A 588 -92.96 10.68 -31.89
N GLY A 589 -92.19 10.39 -32.94
CA GLY A 589 -92.67 10.29 -34.32
C GLY A 589 -93.03 8.86 -34.68
N TRP A 590 -94.06 8.67 -35.49
CA TRP A 590 -94.42 7.37 -36.02
C TRP A 590 -94.88 7.48 -37.48
N GLU A 591 -94.81 6.36 -38.17
CA GLU A 591 -95.10 6.21 -39.57
C GLU A 591 -95.85 4.90 -39.79
N PHE A 592 -96.87 4.90 -40.62
CA PHE A 592 -97.65 3.74 -41.02
C PHE A 592 -97.73 3.68 -42.53
N ASP A 593 -97.14 2.66 -43.14
CA ASP A 593 -97.28 2.42 -44.57
C ASP A 593 -98.63 1.72 -44.84
N VAL A 594 -99.50 2.40 -45.59
CA VAL A 594 -100.88 1.96 -45.86
C VAL A 594 -100.92 0.80 -46.85
N VAL A 595 -99.89 0.65 -47.69
CA VAL A 595 -99.82 -0.40 -48.73
C VAL A 595 -99.25 -1.69 -48.15
N SER A 596 -98.18 -1.60 -47.34
CA SER A 596 -97.54 -2.77 -46.74
C SER A 596 -98.12 -3.16 -45.37
N GLY A 597 -98.88 -2.27 -44.73
CA GLY A 597 -99.42 -2.47 -43.39
C GLY A 597 -98.39 -2.33 -42.26
N VAL A 598 -97.16 -1.92 -42.57
CA VAL A 598 -96.06 -1.84 -41.60
C VAL A 598 -96.09 -0.50 -40.88
N VAL A 599 -96.06 -0.53 -39.55
CA VAL A 599 -95.87 0.66 -38.70
C VAL A 599 -94.41 0.71 -38.26
N THR A 600 -93.79 1.89 -38.30
CA THR A 600 -92.50 2.18 -37.70
C THR A 600 -92.63 3.38 -36.77
N TRP A 601 -91.90 3.41 -35.66
CA TRP A 601 -91.95 4.54 -34.72
C TRP A 601 -90.60 4.82 -34.10
N THR A 602 -90.44 6.02 -33.55
CA THR A 602 -89.25 6.38 -32.79
C THR A 602 -89.29 5.73 -31.40
N PRO A 603 -88.12 5.53 -30.76
CA PRO A 603 -88.03 4.99 -29.40
C PRO A 603 -88.88 5.72 -28.37
N GLU A 604 -89.15 7.01 -28.59
CA GLU A 604 -89.99 7.82 -27.72
C GLU A 604 -91.46 7.39 -27.75
N VAL A 605 -92.01 6.99 -28.91
CA VAL A 605 -93.38 6.43 -28.99
C VAL A 605 -93.45 5.10 -28.23
N ALA A 606 -92.43 4.24 -28.35
CA ALA A 606 -92.34 3.02 -27.57
C ALA A 606 -92.30 3.30 -26.06
N ARG A 607 -91.55 4.33 -25.63
CA ARG A 607 -91.47 4.76 -24.23
C ARG A 607 -92.77 5.36 -23.69
N ILE A 608 -93.49 6.13 -24.50
CA ILE A 608 -94.82 6.66 -24.16
C ILE A 608 -95.78 5.48 -23.93
N HIS A 609 -95.76 4.49 -24.82
CA HIS A 609 -96.51 3.24 -24.66
C HIS A 609 -95.92 2.27 -23.62
N GLY A 610 -94.76 2.56 -23.01
CA GLY A 610 -94.10 1.71 -22.00
C GLY A 610 -93.56 0.38 -22.52
N LYS A 611 -93.35 0.25 -23.83
CA LYS A 611 -92.75 -0.92 -24.50
C LYS A 611 -91.22 -0.76 -24.60
N GLU A 612 -90.48 -1.85 -24.80
CA GLU A 612 -89.03 -1.80 -25.04
C GLU A 612 -88.69 -1.27 -26.44
N GLU A 613 -87.56 -0.58 -26.56
CA GLU A 613 -87.16 0.18 -27.76
C GLU A 613 -86.90 -0.70 -29.02
N SER A 614 -86.81 -2.03 -28.88
CA SER A 614 -86.46 -2.97 -29.96
C SER A 614 -87.65 -3.71 -30.60
N LEU A 615 -88.89 -3.47 -30.15
CA LEU A 615 -90.08 -4.13 -30.69
C LEU A 615 -90.70 -3.30 -31.82
N ASN A 616 -90.72 -3.87 -33.03
CA ASN A 616 -91.59 -3.37 -34.10
C ASN A 616 -93.06 -3.42 -33.62
N PRO A 617 -93.89 -2.41 -33.98
CA PRO A 617 -95.31 -2.42 -33.64
C PRO A 617 -96.01 -3.66 -34.23
N GLY A 618 -96.89 -4.28 -33.46
CA GLY A 618 -97.77 -5.34 -33.97
C GLY A 618 -98.99 -4.77 -34.69
N GLU A 619 -100.04 -5.57 -34.87
CA GLU A 619 -101.32 -5.11 -35.45
C GLU A 619 -102.34 -4.61 -34.40
N ASN A 620 -101.95 -4.39 -33.12
CA ASN A 620 -102.92 -4.26 -32.02
C ASN A 620 -102.63 -3.13 -31.01
N GLU A 621 -102.00 -2.04 -31.45
CA GLU A 621 -101.50 -0.93 -30.64
C GLU A 621 -102.62 -0.05 -30.08
N LEU A 622 -103.76 -0.03 -30.77
CA LEU A 622 -105.01 0.61 -30.33
C LEU A 622 -105.50 0.05 -28.99
N SER A 623 -105.06 -1.16 -28.59
CA SER A 623 -105.37 -1.76 -27.29
C SER A 623 -104.78 -1.02 -26.08
N SER A 624 -103.77 -0.18 -26.27
CA SER A 624 -103.14 0.61 -25.19
C SER A 624 -104.00 1.80 -24.74
N PHE A 625 -105.00 2.18 -25.54
CA PHE A 625 -105.95 3.22 -25.18
C PHE A 625 -107.15 2.56 -24.47
N PRO A 626 -107.63 3.12 -23.34
CA PRO A 626 -108.90 2.72 -22.73
C PRO A 626 -110.07 2.77 -23.72
N PRO A 627 -111.16 2.02 -23.51
CA PRO A 627 -112.26 1.88 -24.47
C PRO A 627 -112.77 3.22 -25.04
N GLU A 628 -112.94 4.23 -24.18
CA GLU A 628 -113.40 5.57 -24.57
C GLU A 628 -112.39 6.30 -25.48
N SER A 629 -111.10 6.25 -25.13
CA SER A 629 -110.03 6.88 -25.92
C SER A 629 -109.73 6.12 -27.22
N ARG A 630 -109.94 4.80 -27.23
CA ARG A 630 -109.69 3.92 -28.39
C ARG A 630 -110.66 4.16 -29.54
N GLU A 631 -111.95 4.34 -29.25
CA GLU A 631 -112.97 4.57 -30.29
C GLU A 631 -112.77 5.93 -30.98
N VAL A 632 -112.39 6.95 -30.22
CA VAL A 632 -112.02 8.27 -30.76
C VAL A 632 -110.82 8.14 -31.70
N PHE A 633 -109.79 7.40 -31.30
CA PHE A 633 -108.57 7.25 -32.08
C PHE A 633 -108.76 6.39 -33.35
N LYS A 634 -109.54 5.30 -33.30
CA LYS A 634 -109.89 4.47 -34.48
C LYS A 634 -110.60 5.26 -35.57
N LYS A 635 -111.59 6.08 -35.19
CA LYS A 635 -112.35 6.90 -36.13
C LYS A 635 -111.46 7.92 -36.82
N ALA A 636 -110.53 8.54 -36.08
CA ALA A 636 -109.57 9.49 -36.60
C ALA A 636 -108.60 8.86 -37.63
N ILE A 637 -108.07 7.66 -37.35
CA ILE A 637 -107.20 6.93 -38.28
C ILE A 637 -107.95 6.51 -39.56
N LYS A 638 -109.18 6.01 -39.43
CA LYS A 638 -110.00 5.60 -40.59
C LYS A 638 -110.26 6.76 -41.56
N ASN A 639 -110.67 7.91 -41.05
CA ASN A 639 -110.88 9.11 -41.86
C ASN A 639 -109.58 9.56 -42.56
N ALA A 640 -108.43 9.43 -41.88
CA ALA A 640 -107.15 9.82 -42.45
C ALA A 640 -106.72 8.96 -43.65
N VAL A 641 -107.03 7.66 -43.63
CA VAL A 641 -106.69 6.73 -44.73
C VAL A 641 -107.69 6.83 -45.89
N GLU A 642 -108.99 6.87 -45.61
CA GLU A 642 -110.04 6.85 -46.64
C GLU A 642 -110.28 8.22 -47.30
N LYS A 643 -110.19 9.29 -46.51
CA LYS A 643 -110.53 10.66 -46.95
C LYS A 643 -109.33 11.59 -47.06
N GLY A 644 -108.15 11.16 -46.59
CA GLY A 644 -106.94 12.00 -46.60
C GLY A 644 -106.93 13.11 -45.54
N GLU A 645 -107.74 13.02 -44.49
CA GLU A 645 -107.83 14.04 -43.42
C GLU A 645 -106.74 13.86 -42.34
N SER A 646 -106.34 14.94 -41.65
CA SER A 646 -105.38 14.88 -40.52
C SER A 646 -106.08 15.07 -39.17
N TYR A 647 -105.48 14.59 -38.07
CA TYR A 647 -106.09 14.61 -36.73
C TYR A 647 -105.12 15.05 -35.61
N ASP A 648 -105.67 15.51 -34.47
CA ASP A 648 -104.98 15.94 -33.24
C ASP A 648 -105.91 15.77 -32.02
N HIS A 649 -105.60 14.84 -31.10
CA HIS A 649 -106.46 14.51 -29.95
C HIS A 649 -105.67 14.27 -28.65
N GLU A 650 -106.15 14.78 -27.52
CA GLU A 650 -105.65 14.42 -26.18
C GLU A 650 -106.46 13.27 -25.59
N LEU A 651 -105.77 12.19 -25.23
CA LEU A 651 -106.34 10.91 -24.90
C LEU A 651 -105.60 10.31 -23.71
N GLU A 652 -106.31 9.53 -22.92
CA GLU A 652 -105.67 8.73 -21.91
C GLU A 652 -105.06 7.49 -22.57
N LEU A 653 -103.82 7.19 -22.21
CA LEU A 653 -103.09 6.03 -22.67
C LEU A 653 -102.65 5.23 -21.45
N VAL A 654 -102.94 3.94 -21.47
CA VAL A 654 -102.43 3.00 -20.49
C VAL A 654 -101.21 2.34 -21.13
N SER A 655 -100.05 2.66 -20.60
CA SER A 655 -98.81 2.03 -21.06
C SER A 655 -98.84 0.52 -20.85
N ALA A 656 -98.08 -0.24 -21.63
CA ALA A 656 -97.95 -1.70 -21.52
C ALA A 656 -97.50 -2.19 -20.14
N LYS A 657 -96.92 -1.28 -19.33
CA LYS A 657 -96.55 -1.51 -17.92
C LYS A 657 -97.67 -1.13 -16.94
N GLY A 658 -98.89 -0.86 -17.42
CA GLY A 658 -100.08 -0.53 -16.62
C GLY A 658 -100.14 0.92 -16.11
N LYS A 659 -99.17 1.78 -16.44
CA LYS A 659 -99.16 3.19 -15.99
C LYS A 659 -100.07 4.04 -16.87
N HIS A 660 -101.01 4.73 -16.24
CA HIS A 660 -101.86 5.74 -16.87
C HIS A 660 -101.03 6.97 -17.22
N LYS A 661 -101.15 7.42 -18.46
CA LYS A 661 -100.48 8.58 -19.01
C LYS A 661 -101.48 9.40 -19.81
N TRP A 662 -101.32 10.70 -19.78
CA TRP A 662 -102.07 11.60 -20.65
C TRP A 662 -101.24 11.89 -21.88
N VAL A 663 -101.79 11.65 -23.07
CA VAL A 663 -101.06 11.79 -24.33
C VAL A 663 -101.83 12.60 -25.38
N ARG A 664 -101.12 13.32 -26.24
CA ARG A 664 -101.65 14.04 -27.41
C ARG A 664 -101.20 13.36 -28.70
N ALA A 665 -102.13 12.85 -29.50
CA ALA A 665 -101.87 12.06 -30.71
C ALA A 665 -102.23 12.85 -31.98
N ILE A 666 -101.27 12.97 -32.91
CA ILE A 666 -101.37 13.73 -34.17
C ILE A 666 -101.01 12.82 -35.36
N GLY A 667 -101.77 12.88 -36.46
CA GLY A 667 -101.50 12.10 -37.68
C GLY A 667 -101.87 12.81 -38.98
N ARG A 668 -101.04 12.62 -40.03
CA ARG A 668 -101.21 13.22 -41.37
C ARG A 668 -100.94 12.18 -42.49
N PRO A 669 -101.81 12.06 -43.51
CA PRO A 669 -101.59 11.15 -44.62
C PRO A 669 -100.66 11.74 -45.69
N VAL A 670 -99.87 10.87 -46.33
CA VAL A 670 -99.03 11.13 -47.50
C VAL A 670 -99.73 10.50 -48.70
N ILE A 671 -100.15 11.34 -49.65
CA ILE A 671 -101.01 10.96 -50.78
C ILE A 671 -100.18 10.88 -52.06
N LYS A 672 -100.35 9.80 -52.84
CA LYS A 672 -99.77 9.62 -54.18
C LYS A 672 -100.84 9.04 -55.10
N ASP A 673 -101.02 9.63 -56.28
CA ASP A 673 -102.03 9.25 -57.28
C ASP A 673 -103.48 9.17 -56.72
N GLY A 674 -103.83 10.12 -55.86
CA GLY A 674 -105.18 10.25 -55.28
C GLY A 674 -105.50 9.25 -54.16
N LYS A 675 -104.54 8.42 -53.73
CA LYS A 675 -104.70 7.48 -52.60
C LYS A 675 -103.65 7.74 -51.51
N ALA A 676 -104.04 7.59 -50.25
CA ALA A 676 -103.11 7.64 -49.13
C ALA A 676 -102.21 6.40 -49.17
N ILE A 677 -100.91 6.59 -49.37
CA ILE A 677 -99.93 5.49 -49.43
C ILE A 677 -99.22 5.29 -48.09
N LYS A 678 -99.24 6.30 -47.21
CA LYS A 678 -98.53 6.30 -45.94
C LYS A 678 -99.16 7.32 -45.00
N LEU A 679 -99.06 7.11 -43.69
CA LEU A 679 -99.45 8.03 -42.64
C LEU A 679 -98.22 8.36 -41.80
N ILE A 680 -98.00 9.63 -41.47
CA ILE A 680 -96.93 10.06 -40.58
C ILE A 680 -97.52 10.92 -39.47
N GLY A 681 -97.04 10.76 -38.25
CA GLY A 681 -97.65 11.39 -37.09
C GLY A 681 -96.71 11.52 -35.91
N ALA A 682 -97.23 12.12 -34.84
CA ALA A 682 -96.52 12.32 -33.59
C ALA A 682 -97.41 11.99 -32.39
N LEU A 683 -96.82 11.56 -31.27
CA LEU A 683 -97.51 11.23 -30.02
C LEU A 683 -96.75 11.87 -28.85
N GLN A 684 -97.41 12.69 -28.03
CA GLN A 684 -96.77 13.48 -26.96
C GLN A 684 -97.31 13.17 -25.55
N ASP A 685 -96.47 13.01 -24.52
CA ASP A 685 -96.89 12.80 -23.10
C ASP A 685 -96.99 14.13 -22.31
N ILE A 686 -98.13 14.38 -21.67
CA ILE A 686 -98.44 15.62 -20.93
C ILE A 686 -98.61 15.44 -19.39
N THR A 687 -98.07 14.35 -18.82
CA THR A 687 -98.29 13.98 -17.40
C THR A 687 -97.64 14.92 -16.37
N GLU A 688 -96.43 15.44 -16.62
CA GLU A 688 -95.66 16.26 -15.65
C GLU A 688 -96.32 17.58 -15.27
N ARG A 689 -97.11 18.15 -16.21
CA ARG A 689 -97.89 19.35 -15.96
C ARG A 689 -98.91 19.15 -14.83
N ARG A 690 -99.30 17.90 -14.52
CA ARG A 690 -100.12 17.53 -13.36
C ARG A 690 -99.32 17.19 -12.10
N GLU A 691 -98.08 16.70 -12.20
CA GLU A 691 -97.27 16.24 -11.05
C GLU A 691 -96.58 17.38 -10.27
N ALA A 692 -96.40 18.57 -10.88
CA ALA A 692 -95.84 19.75 -10.19
C ALA A 692 -96.63 20.24 -8.96
N GLN A 693 -97.90 19.85 -8.80
CA GLN A 693 -98.68 20.11 -7.57
C GLN A 693 -98.25 19.22 -6.39
N GLU A 694 -97.57 18.10 -6.61
CA GLU A 694 -97.09 17.17 -5.56
C GLU A 694 -95.69 17.54 -5.03
N GLU A 695 -94.93 18.34 -5.78
CA GLU A 695 -93.55 18.75 -5.49
C GLU A 695 -93.40 19.59 -4.21
N LEU A 696 -94.44 20.33 -3.82
CA LEU A 696 -94.47 21.13 -2.58
C LEU A 696 -94.24 20.29 -1.32
N LYS A 697 -94.69 19.03 -1.32
CA LYS A 697 -94.55 18.10 -0.20
C LYS A 697 -93.11 17.59 -0.01
N ARG A 698 -92.33 17.56 -1.09
CA ARG A 698 -90.95 17.01 -1.12
C ARG A 698 -89.91 17.96 -0.50
N ASN A 699 -90.17 19.26 -0.53
CA ASN A 699 -89.28 20.27 0.07
C ASN A 699 -89.21 20.19 1.60
N GLU A 700 -90.29 19.77 2.26
CA GLU A 700 -90.34 19.62 3.72
C GLU A 700 -89.43 18.47 4.23
N GLU A 701 -89.34 17.39 3.45
CA GLU A 701 -88.48 16.23 3.75
C GLU A 701 -86.99 16.55 3.54
N MET A 702 -86.66 17.35 2.51
CA MET A 702 -85.29 17.79 2.21
C MET A 702 -84.68 18.61 3.36
N TYR A 703 -85.47 19.51 3.96
CA TYR A 703 -85.00 20.35 5.08
C TYR A 703 -84.58 19.52 6.31
N ARG A 704 -85.37 18.50 6.68
CA ARG A 704 -85.04 17.62 7.82
C ARG A 704 -83.74 16.83 7.58
N ALA A 705 -83.50 16.38 6.34
CA ALA A 705 -82.28 15.63 6.01
C ALA A 705 -81.01 16.49 6.17
N LEU A 706 -81.04 17.76 5.73
CA LEU A 706 -79.88 18.66 5.82
C LEU A 706 -79.52 19.04 7.27
N PHE A 707 -80.51 19.18 8.16
CA PHE A 707 -80.29 19.50 9.56
C PHE A 707 -79.64 18.33 10.32
N GLU A 708 -80.13 17.10 10.12
CA GLU A 708 -79.64 15.92 10.83
C GLU A 708 -78.29 15.39 10.30
N GLN A 709 -78.02 15.50 8.99
CA GLN A 709 -76.79 14.94 8.39
C GLN A 709 -75.55 15.85 8.45
N SER A 710 -75.59 16.96 9.18
CA SER A 710 -74.43 17.87 9.31
C SER A 710 -73.29 17.26 10.13
N ASN A 711 -72.04 17.44 9.68
CA ASN A 711 -70.83 17.01 10.41
C ASN A 711 -70.46 17.95 11.56
N ASP A 712 -71.04 19.15 11.62
CA ASP A 712 -70.89 20.08 12.73
C ASP A 712 -72.06 19.93 13.71
N ALA A 713 -71.82 20.23 14.99
CA ALA A 713 -72.89 20.30 15.98
C ALA A 713 -73.74 21.54 15.69
N ILE A 714 -75.02 21.34 15.35
CA ILE A 714 -75.97 22.40 15.05
C ILE A 714 -77.12 22.35 16.04
N PHE A 715 -77.37 23.47 16.72
CA PHE A 715 -78.53 23.63 17.56
C PHE A 715 -79.20 24.98 17.41
N LEU A 716 -80.52 24.98 17.60
CA LEU A 716 -81.36 26.16 17.74
C LEU A 716 -81.46 26.50 19.22
N ASN A 717 -81.19 27.75 19.57
CA ASN A 717 -81.37 28.24 20.93
C ASN A 717 -82.13 29.57 20.93
N ARG A 718 -82.81 29.84 22.05
CA ARG A 718 -83.37 31.16 22.33
C ARG A 718 -82.26 32.15 22.66
N LEU A 719 -82.59 33.44 22.57
CA LEU A 719 -81.67 34.53 22.91
C LEU A 719 -81.21 34.52 24.39
N ASP A 720 -81.96 33.87 25.29
CA ASP A 720 -81.55 33.65 26.70
C ASP A 720 -80.58 32.46 26.87
N GLY A 721 -80.25 31.77 25.77
CA GLY A 721 -79.35 30.62 25.74
C GLY A 721 -80.02 29.26 25.97
N ARG A 722 -81.36 29.18 26.11
CA ARG A 722 -82.05 27.87 26.20
C ARG A 722 -82.06 27.16 24.86
N ILE A 723 -81.67 25.90 24.84
CA ILE A 723 -81.63 25.09 23.61
C ILE A 723 -83.06 24.61 23.29
N VAL A 724 -83.48 24.81 22.04
CA VAL A 724 -84.81 24.50 21.51
C VAL A 724 -84.79 23.22 20.70
N ASP A 725 -83.81 23.08 19.82
CA ASP A 725 -83.66 21.89 18.99
C ASP A 725 -82.19 21.65 18.68
N VAL A 726 -81.82 20.40 18.45
CA VAL A 726 -80.45 19.98 18.17
C VAL A 726 -80.46 18.90 17.09
N ASN A 727 -79.40 18.86 16.28
CA ASN A 727 -79.14 17.74 15.40
C ASN A 727 -78.45 16.58 16.13
N GLU A 728 -78.45 15.40 15.51
CA GLU A 728 -77.78 14.21 16.05
C GLU A 728 -76.30 14.47 16.38
N LYS A 729 -75.61 15.27 15.54
CA LYS A 729 -74.20 15.59 15.74
C LYS A 729 -73.90 16.36 17.02
N THR A 730 -74.80 17.26 17.46
CA THR A 730 -74.67 17.91 18.77
C THR A 730 -74.76 16.89 19.90
N CYS A 731 -75.62 15.89 19.80
CA CYS A 731 -75.72 14.84 20.81
C CYS A 731 -74.43 14.01 20.89
N GLU A 732 -73.87 13.63 19.73
CA GLU A 732 -72.59 12.91 19.66
C GLU A 732 -71.42 13.72 20.22
N MET A 733 -71.27 14.97 19.80
CA MET A 733 -70.12 15.81 20.13
C MET A 733 -70.03 16.12 21.62
N PHE A 734 -71.18 16.40 22.25
CA PHE A 734 -71.24 16.78 23.66
C PHE A 734 -71.55 15.60 24.59
N GLY A 735 -72.04 14.47 24.06
CA GLY A 735 -72.36 13.26 24.80
C GLY A 735 -73.69 13.30 25.58
N TYR A 736 -74.52 14.32 25.36
CA TYR A 736 -75.86 14.45 25.97
C TYR A 736 -76.94 14.01 24.99
N THR A 737 -78.07 13.52 25.50
CA THR A 737 -79.24 13.23 24.67
C THR A 737 -79.95 14.51 24.25
N LYS A 738 -80.70 14.46 23.14
CA LYS A 738 -81.52 15.58 22.63
C LYS A 738 -82.47 16.15 23.69
N LYS A 739 -83.11 15.29 24.50
CA LYS A 739 -84.01 15.72 25.58
C LYS A 739 -83.27 16.43 26.71
N GLU A 740 -82.10 15.95 27.09
CA GLU A 740 -81.27 16.61 28.11
C GLU A 740 -80.80 17.97 27.62
N LEU A 741 -80.28 18.05 26.40
CA LEU A 741 -79.84 19.31 25.80
C LEU A 741 -80.96 20.35 25.73
N GLN A 742 -82.19 19.95 25.38
CA GLN A 742 -83.36 20.85 25.35
C GLN A 742 -83.76 21.41 26.74
N THR A 743 -83.28 20.80 27.83
CA THR A 743 -83.47 21.34 29.19
C THR A 743 -82.31 22.22 29.66
N MET A 744 -81.19 22.21 28.94
CA MET A 744 -79.96 22.91 29.31
C MET A 744 -79.89 24.32 28.70
N ASN A 745 -79.02 25.15 29.30
CA ASN A 745 -78.60 26.40 28.72
C ASN A 745 -77.21 26.24 28.08
N VAL A 746 -76.94 26.93 26.99
CA VAL A 746 -75.64 26.87 26.30
C VAL A 746 -74.44 27.16 27.21
N ARG A 747 -74.63 27.93 28.30
CA ARG A 747 -73.59 28.20 29.31
C ARG A 747 -73.15 26.95 30.08
N ASP A 748 -74.03 25.95 30.21
CA ASP A 748 -73.79 24.75 30.99
C ASP A 748 -72.79 23.81 30.29
N LEU A 749 -72.69 23.94 28.97
CA LEU A 749 -71.77 23.19 28.11
C LEU A 749 -70.33 23.72 28.18
N LEU A 750 -70.11 24.96 28.64
CA LEU A 750 -68.78 25.57 28.72
C LEU A 750 -67.97 25.04 29.91
N ALA A 751 -66.64 24.96 29.72
CA ALA A 751 -65.69 24.67 30.81
C ALA A 751 -65.78 25.75 31.92
N PRO A 752 -65.57 25.40 33.20
CA PRO A 752 -65.77 26.32 34.34
C PRO A 752 -65.09 27.69 34.16
N ASP A 753 -63.83 27.70 33.73
CA ASP A 753 -63.02 28.92 33.55
C ASP A 753 -63.49 29.79 32.38
N SER A 754 -64.31 29.24 31.47
CA SER A 754 -64.86 29.92 30.29
C SER A 754 -66.32 30.39 30.47
N ARG A 755 -66.93 30.16 31.65
CA ARG A 755 -68.33 30.56 31.90
C ARG A 755 -68.49 32.07 32.09
N ASP A 756 -67.51 32.73 32.72
CA ASP A 756 -67.58 34.17 32.98
C ASP A 756 -67.46 35.02 31.70
N THR A 757 -66.68 34.53 30.72
CA THR A 757 -66.55 35.16 29.40
C THR A 757 -67.80 34.99 28.53
N CYS A 758 -68.64 33.99 28.79
CA CYS A 758 -69.91 33.75 28.08
C CYS A 758 -70.90 34.90 28.28
N THR A 759 -71.02 35.43 29.50
CA THR A 759 -71.96 36.49 29.84
C THR A 759 -71.69 37.77 29.04
N LEU A 760 -70.41 38.17 28.94
CA LEU A 760 -69.99 39.36 28.18
C LEU A 760 -70.18 39.19 26.65
N GLN A 761 -70.06 37.96 26.15
CA GLN A 761 -70.30 37.66 24.73
C GLN A 761 -71.78 37.61 24.39
N MET A 762 -72.63 37.12 25.30
CA MET A 762 -74.09 37.12 25.15
C MET A 762 -74.65 38.54 25.05
N GLU A 763 -74.14 39.49 25.85
CA GLU A 763 -74.51 40.92 25.74
C GLU A 763 -74.15 41.52 24.38
N LYS A 764 -72.98 41.15 23.81
CA LYS A 764 -72.56 41.59 22.47
C LYS A 764 -73.42 40.94 21.37
N PHE A 765 -73.82 39.68 21.55
CA PHE A 765 -74.71 38.97 20.62
C PHE A 765 -76.09 39.62 20.53
N MET A 766 -76.67 40.03 21.67
CA MET A 766 -77.95 40.73 21.73
C MET A 766 -77.95 42.04 20.91
N LYS A 767 -76.80 42.70 20.78
CA LYS A 767 -76.66 43.93 19.97
C LYS A 767 -76.39 43.65 18.48
N LYS A 768 -75.54 42.67 18.16
CA LYS A 768 -75.07 42.43 16.78
C LYS A 768 -75.82 41.34 16.03
N LYS A 769 -76.68 40.56 16.70
CA LYS A 769 -77.43 39.41 16.16
C LYS A 769 -76.58 38.31 15.50
N PHE A 770 -75.26 38.36 15.69
CA PHE A 770 -74.27 37.41 15.22
C PHE A 770 -72.98 37.49 16.04
N PHE A 771 -72.34 36.36 16.32
CA PHE A 771 -70.94 36.31 16.78
C PHE A 771 -70.22 35.06 16.28
N ARG A 772 -68.89 35.14 16.31
CA ARG A 772 -67.97 34.01 16.13
C ARG A 772 -66.83 34.11 17.12
N VAL A 773 -66.57 33.06 17.89
CA VAL A 773 -65.62 33.07 19.01
C VAL A 773 -64.93 31.71 19.15
N TYR A 774 -63.76 31.71 19.78
CA TYR A 774 -63.06 30.49 20.18
C TYR A 774 -63.24 30.31 21.68
N THR A 775 -63.63 29.13 22.11
CA THR A 775 -63.88 28.82 23.52
C THR A 775 -63.58 27.35 23.79
N VAL A 776 -63.65 26.96 25.06
CA VAL A 776 -63.44 25.58 25.50
C VAL A 776 -64.76 25.02 26.00
N TYR A 777 -65.24 23.98 25.34
CA TYR A 777 -66.42 23.23 25.75
C TYR A 777 -66.04 22.00 26.56
N ARG A 778 -67.00 21.53 27.35
CA ARG A 778 -66.88 20.34 28.20
C ARG A 778 -67.98 19.34 27.84
N LYS A 779 -67.57 18.09 27.59
CA LYS A 779 -68.47 16.97 27.32
C LYS A 779 -69.09 16.42 28.61
N THR A 780 -70.08 15.53 28.48
CA THR A 780 -70.72 14.85 29.64
C THR A 780 -69.74 14.03 30.50
N ASN A 781 -68.63 13.56 29.93
CA ASN A 781 -67.57 12.79 30.60
C ASN A 781 -66.44 13.67 31.20
N ASP A 782 -66.68 14.98 31.35
CA ASP A 782 -65.72 16.01 31.79
C ASP A 782 -64.50 16.25 30.86
N GLU A 783 -64.43 15.61 29.69
CA GLU A 783 -63.41 15.92 28.68
C GLU A 783 -63.64 17.31 28.10
N ILE A 784 -62.58 18.12 28.02
CA ILE A 784 -62.61 19.45 27.42
C ILE A 784 -62.01 19.45 26.01
N PHE A 785 -62.55 20.28 25.12
CA PHE A 785 -62.02 20.46 23.76
C PHE A 785 -62.10 21.92 23.31
N ASP A 786 -61.14 22.32 22.47
CA ASP A 786 -61.12 23.64 21.85
C ASP A 786 -62.16 23.68 20.73
N ALA A 787 -63.06 24.66 20.80
CA ALA A 787 -64.14 24.81 19.84
C ALA A 787 -64.21 26.22 19.25
N GLU A 788 -64.54 26.27 17.97
CA GLU A 788 -65.00 27.47 17.30
C GLU A 788 -66.52 27.48 17.27
N VAL A 789 -67.11 28.59 17.71
CA VAL A 789 -68.56 28.73 17.86
C VAL A 789 -69.03 29.90 17.02
N SER A 790 -70.03 29.67 16.19
CA SER A 790 -70.73 30.71 15.45
C SER A 790 -72.22 30.66 15.73
N SER A 791 -72.83 31.80 16.05
CA SER A 791 -74.27 31.88 16.33
C SER A 791 -74.88 33.07 15.60
N LYS A 792 -76.04 32.86 14.95
CA LYS A 792 -76.78 33.87 14.18
C LYS A 792 -78.28 33.80 14.44
N VAL A 793 -78.93 34.95 14.63
CA VAL A 793 -80.40 35.03 14.72
C VAL A 793 -81.04 34.70 13.35
N LEU A 794 -82.07 33.85 13.34
CA LEU A 794 -82.76 33.43 12.12
C LEU A 794 -83.63 34.54 11.53
N GLU A 795 -83.56 34.71 10.22
CA GLU A 795 -84.35 35.72 9.50
C GLU A 795 -85.83 35.30 9.47
N GLY A 796 -86.72 36.21 9.89
CA GLY A 796 -88.16 35.90 10.08
C GLY A 796 -88.56 35.42 11.48
N TYR A 797 -87.60 35.01 12.33
CA TYR A 797 -87.86 34.56 13.70
C TYR A 797 -87.09 35.41 14.72
N LYS A 798 -87.81 36.27 15.49
CA LYS A 798 -87.16 37.30 16.33
C LYS A 798 -86.41 36.76 17.55
N ASP A 799 -86.75 35.55 18.02
CA ASP A 799 -86.28 35.02 19.31
C ASP A 799 -85.46 33.71 19.18
N LEU A 800 -85.10 33.31 17.96
CA LEU A 800 -84.40 32.06 17.66
C LEU A 800 -83.05 32.32 16.96
N ALA A 801 -82.01 31.65 17.45
CA ALA A 801 -80.67 31.66 16.87
C ALA A 801 -80.24 30.25 16.47
N LEU A 802 -79.58 30.16 15.32
CA LEU A 802 -78.88 28.96 14.86
C LEU A 802 -77.42 29.07 15.32
N THR A 803 -76.97 28.09 16.09
CA THR A 803 -75.61 27.98 16.59
C THR A 803 -74.94 26.76 16.00
N ILE A 804 -73.74 26.95 15.47
CA ILE A 804 -72.87 25.91 14.91
C ILE A 804 -71.59 25.86 15.73
N VAL A 805 -71.23 24.66 16.19
CA VAL A 805 -70.02 24.39 16.97
C VAL A 805 -69.13 23.41 16.22
N LYS A 806 -67.85 23.79 16.08
CA LYS A 806 -66.81 23.00 15.41
C LYS A 806 -65.63 22.76 16.33
N ASP A 807 -65.19 21.51 16.47
CA ASP A 807 -63.96 21.14 17.19
C ASP A 807 -62.71 21.49 16.36
N ILE A 808 -61.73 22.17 16.96
CA ILE A 808 -60.48 22.62 16.31
C ILE A 808 -59.20 22.07 16.96
N SER A 809 -59.32 21.07 17.84
CA SER A 809 -58.22 20.56 18.67
C SER A 809 -57.07 19.95 17.85
N GLU A 810 -57.36 19.21 16.76
CA GLU A 810 -56.34 18.63 15.87
C GLU A 810 -55.55 19.69 15.09
N GLN A 811 -56.20 20.79 14.72
CA GLN A 811 -55.59 21.85 13.91
C GLN A 811 -54.52 22.63 14.71
N LYS A 812 -54.73 22.87 16.01
CA LYS A 812 -53.72 23.52 16.87
C LYS A 812 -52.48 22.63 17.08
N ARG A 813 -52.66 21.33 17.34
CA ARG A 813 -51.53 20.39 17.54
C ARG A 813 -50.64 20.24 16.30
N ALA A 814 -51.23 20.31 15.11
CA ALA A 814 -50.47 20.27 13.85
C ALA A 814 -49.55 21.49 13.67
N LYS A 815 -50.01 22.67 14.09
CA LYS A 815 -49.25 23.93 13.97
C LYS A 815 -48.00 23.95 14.87
N GLU A 816 -48.13 23.55 16.14
CA GLU A 816 -46.99 23.48 17.08
C GLU A 816 -45.90 22.49 16.63
N LYS A 817 -46.30 21.39 16.00
CA LYS A 817 -45.37 20.39 15.46
C LYS A 817 -44.50 20.96 14.32
N ILE A 818 -45.06 21.84 13.50
CA ILE A 818 -44.33 22.52 12.42
C ILE A 818 -43.30 23.49 13.01
N GLU A 819 -43.69 24.35 13.95
CA GLU A 819 -42.79 25.34 14.57
C GLU A 819 -41.58 24.68 15.28
N LYS A 820 -41.81 23.57 15.99
CA LYS A 820 -40.74 22.82 16.67
C LYS A 820 -39.80 22.12 15.67
N SER A 821 -40.29 21.71 14.50
CA SER A 821 -39.47 21.10 13.45
C SER A 821 -38.59 22.12 12.72
N GLU A 822 -39.09 23.35 12.50
CA GLU A 822 -38.35 24.43 11.84
C GLU A 822 -37.16 24.92 12.68
N MET A 823 -37.37 25.11 13.99
CA MET A 823 -36.29 25.48 14.91
C MET A 823 -35.18 24.42 14.97
N LYS A 824 -35.56 23.13 14.93
CA LYS A 824 -34.59 22.02 14.92
C LYS A 824 -33.75 22.00 13.64
N TYR A 825 -34.37 22.24 12.47
CA TYR A 825 -33.66 22.33 11.19
C TYR A 825 -32.64 23.47 11.19
N ARG A 826 -33.07 24.70 11.53
CA ARG A 826 -32.17 25.87 11.55
C ARG A 826 -30.97 25.66 12.47
N SER A 827 -31.15 25.05 13.64
CA SER A 827 -30.03 24.81 14.55
C SER A 827 -29.03 23.77 14.04
N LEU A 828 -29.46 22.74 13.31
CA LEU A 828 -28.55 21.71 12.77
C LEU A 828 -27.79 22.23 11.54
N PHE A 829 -28.46 23.01 10.70
CA PHE A 829 -27.87 23.62 9.51
C PHE A 829 -26.76 24.62 9.87
N GLU A 830 -27.04 25.55 10.80
CA GLU A 830 -26.10 26.63 11.16
C GLU A 830 -24.92 26.19 12.05
N LYS A 831 -25.10 25.15 12.87
CA LYS A 831 -24.05 24.67 13.80
C LYS A 831 -23.21 23.52 13.24
N SER A 832 -23.35 23.19 11.95
CA SER A 832 -22.52 22.18 11.30
C SER A 832 -21.06 22.64 11.22
N ASN A 833 -20.14 21.73 11.51
CA ASN A 833 -18.70 21.96 11.31
C ASN A 833 -18.27 21.80 9.85
N ASP A 834 -19.13 21.25 9.00
CA ASP A 834 -18.94 21.16 7.56
C ASP A 834 -19.65 22.33 6.87
N PHE A 835 -19.08 22.82 5.77
CA PHE A 835 -19.76 23.81 4.95
C PHE A 835 -20.90 23.13 4.20
N ILE A 836 -22.08 23.75 4.22
CA ILE A 836 -23.29 23.23 3.59
C ILE A 836 -23.80 24.29 2.62
N ILE A 837 -23.84 23.93 1.34
CA ILE A 837 -24.37 24.76 0.26
C ILE A 837 -25.57 24.04 -0.34
N ILE A 838 -26.71 24.69 -0.34
CA ILE A 838 -27.89 24.26 -1.10
C ILE A 838 -27.94 25.09 -2.36
N HIS A 839 -27.93 24.44 -3.52
CA HIS A 839 -27.91 25.10 -4.82
C HIS A 839 -28.84 24.40 -5.82
N ASP A 840 -29.25 25.10 -6.87
CA ASP A 840 -30.03 24.49 -7.96
C ASP A 840 -29.15 23.69 -8.93
N PHE A 841 -29.76 23.02 -9.91
CA PHE A 841 -29.04 22.26 -10.93
C PHE A 841 -28.21 23.11 -11.92
N ASN A 842 -28.38 24.43 -11.94
CA ASN A 842 -27.53 25.35 -12.68
C ASN A 842 -26.34 25.84 -11.83
N GLY A 843 -26.26 25.38 -10.58
CA GLY A 843 -25.25 25.76 -9.62
C GLY A 843 -25.52 27.10 -8.94
N ARG A 844 -26.70 27.70 -9.06
CA ARG A 844 -27.03 28.94 -8.34
C ARG A 844 -27.26 28.62 -6.87
N ILE A 845 -26.56 29.33 -5.99
CA ILE A 845 -26.61 29.09 -4.54
C ILE A 845 -27.94 29.65 -3.99
N LEU A 846 -28.69 28.79 -3.27
CA LEU A 846 -29.98 29.09 -2.68
C LEU A 846 -29.85 29.37 -1.18
N GLU A 847 -29.14 28.50 -0.45
CA GLU A 847 -28.88 28.64 0.97
C GLU A 847 -27.44 28.21 1.29
N VAL A 848 -26.85 28.85 2.29
CA VAL A 848 -25.54 28.49 2.83
C VAL A 848 -25.59 28.59 4.35
N ASN A 849 -24.88 27.71 5.04
CA ASN A 849 -24.71 27.83 6.48
C ASN A 849 -23.55 28.76 6.85
N LYS A 850 -23.48 29.20 8.11
CA LYS A 850 -22.38 30.03 8.62
C LYS A 850 -20.98 29.51 8.30
N MET A 851 -20.77 28.19 8.40
CA MET A 851 -19.48 27.56 8.10
C MET A 851 -19.04 27.79 6.65
N THR A 852 -19.96 27.83 5.69
CA THR A 852 -19.65 28.15 4.29
C THR A 852 -19.07 29.55 4.15
N CYS A 853 -19.66 30.54 4.83
CA CYS A 853 -19.16 31.91 4.82
C CYS A 853 -17.74 32.00 5.41
N GLU A 854 -17.49 31.29 6.52
CA GLU A 854 -16.18 31.24 7.18
C GLU A 854 -15.11 30.58 6.30
N VAL A 855 -15.41 29.42 5.70
CA VAL A 855 -14.46 28.66 4.88
C VAL A 855 -14.11 29.38 3.58
N PHE A 856 -15.07 30.02 2.91
CA PHE A 856 -14.83 30.67 1.61
C PHE A 856 -14.56 32.18 1.70
N GLY A 857 -14.75 32.81 2.87
CA GLY A 857 -14.47 34.22 3.09
C GLY A 857 -15.45 35.17 2.40
N TYR A 858 -16.67 34.73 2.11
CA TYR A 858 -17.74 35.52 1.51
C TYR A 858 -18.91 35.69 2.48
N SER A 859 -19.63 36.80 2.40
CA SER A 859 -20.90 36.94 3.11
C SER A 859 -22.01 36.09 2.47
N GLU A 860 -23.04 35.77 3.24
CA GLU A 860 -24.20 34.99 2.77
C GLU A 860 -24.87 35.62 1.53
N ASN A 861 -25.03 36.95 1.54
CA ASN A 861 -25.64 37.69 0.43
C ASN A 861 -24.80 37.63 -0.84
N GLU A 862 -23.46 37.68 -0.72
CA GLU A 862 -22.55 37.55 -1.86
C GLU A 862 -22.58 36.13 -2.43
N LEU A 863 -22.60 35.10 -1.57
CA LEU A 863 -22.69 33.71 -2.01
C LEU A 863 -24.00 33.42 -2.73
N LYS A 864 -25.14 33.94 -2.24
CA LYS A 864 -26.45 33.80 -2.90
C LYS A 864 -26.54 34.45 -4.28
N GLN A 865 -25.65 35.40 -4.59
CA GLN A 865 -25.54 36.02 -5.91
C GLN A 865 -24.57 35.27 -6.85
N LYS A 866 -23.85 34.28 -6.33
CA LYS A 866 -22.84 33.51 -7.06
C LYS A 866 -23.34 32.14 -7.47
N SER A 867 -22.66 31.58 -8.48
CA SER A 867 -22.72 30.15 -8.75
C SER A 867 -21.69 29.39 -7.91
N ILE A 868 -22.02 28.17 -7.47
CA ILE A 868 -21.08 27.22 -6.86
C ILE A 868 -19.90 26.91 -7.80
N LEU A 869 -20.09 27.05 -9.12
CA LEU A 869 -19.02 26.91 -10.13
C LEU A 869 -17.97 28.01 -10.04
N GLU A 870 -18.33 29.20 -9.54
CA GLU A 870 -17.38 30.30 -9.33
C GLU A 870 -16.41 30.02 -8.18
N LEU A 871 -16.83 29.19 -7.22
CA LEU A 871 -15.99 28.75 -6.11
C LEU A 871 -15.01 27.64 -6.51
N LEU A 872 -15.06 27.17 -7.77
CA LEU A 872 -14.14 26.17 -8.32
C LEU A 872 -13.12 26.81 -9.26
N LEU A 873 -11.93 26.20 -9.31
CA LEU A 873 -10.91 26.56 -10.29
C LEU A 873 -11.41 26.35 -11.74
N PRO A 874 -10.92 27.13 -12.73
CA PRO A 874 -11.41 27.08 -14.11
C PRO A 874 -11.37 25.69 -14.76
N ASP A 875 -10.37 24.87 -14.44
CA ASP A 875 -10.18 23.49 -14.89
C ASP A 875 -11.21 22.52 -14.28
N GLY A 876 -11.67 22.80 -13.06
CA GLY A 876 -12.66 22.02 -12.32
C GLY A 876 -14.12 22.28 -12.73
N ARG A 877 -14.44 23.47 -13.29
CA ARG A 877 -15.82 23.89 -13.59
C ARG A 877 -16.57 22.95 -14.53
N LYS A 878 -15.92 22.50 -15.62
CA LYS A 878 -16.53 21.55 -16.57
C LYS A 878 -16.81 20.20 -15.92
N LYS A 879 -15.91 19.72 -15.06
CA LYS A 879 -16.09 18.46 -14.31
C LYS A 879 -17.21 18.60 -13.27
N ALA A 880 -17.31 19.74 -12.59
CA ALA A 880 -18.36 19.97 -11.62
C ALA A 880 -19.76 20.01 -12.25
N LEU A 881 -19.91 20.61 -13.44
CA LEU A 881 -21.16 20.53 -14.21
C LEU A 881 -21.56 19.08 -14.52
N SER A 882 -20.61 18.23 -14.91
CA SER A 882 -20.90 16.80 -15.13
C SER A 882 -21.27 16.07 -13.84
N GLU A 883 -20.68 16.44 -12.69
CA GLU A 883 -21.01 15.84 -11.39
C GLU A 883 -22.39 16.30 -10.90
N ILE A 884 -22.76 17.57 -11.11
CA ILE A 884 -24.12 18.08 -10.84
C ILE A 884 -25.16 17.32 -11.68
N MET A 885 -24.88 17.08 -12.97
CA MET A 885 -25.71 16.24 -13.82
C MET A 885 -25.74 14.77 -13.36
N LYS A 886 -24.64 14.28 -12.78
CA LYS A 886 -24.56 12.93 -12.22
C LYS A 886 -25.42 12.82 -10.96
N VAL A 887 -25.36 13.76 -10.03
CA VAL A 887 -26.26 13.80 -8.85
C VAL A 887 -27.72 13.80 -9.29
N ARG A 888 -28.06 14.52 -10.37
CA ARG A 888 -29.40 14.47 -10.97
C ARG A 888 -29.82 13.08 -11.46
N LYS A 889 -28.87 12.26 -11.92
CA LYS A 889 -29.11 10.90 -12.42
C LYS A 889 -29.02 9.82 -11.33
N THR A 890 -28.10 9.94 -10.37
CA THR A 890 -27.73 8.90 -9.39
C THR A 890 -28.18 9.20 -7.96
N GLY A 891 -28.72 10.39 -7.69
CA GLY A 891 -29.19 10.84 -6.37
C GLY A 891 -28.10 11.41 -5.46
N SER A 892 -26.85 10.98 -5.62
CA SER A 892 -25.69 11.51 -4.88
C SER A 892 -24.36 11.31 -5.60
N THR A 893 -23.35 12.11 -5.26
CA THR A 893 -21.94 11.95 -5.64
C THR A 893 -21.03 12.36 -4.48
N ARG A 894 -19.80 11.89 -4.48
CA ARG A 894 -18.75 12.35 -3.55
C ARG A 894 -17.44 12.47 -4.29
N LYS A 895 -16.71 13.55 -4.05
CA LYS A 895 -15.45 13.81 -4.75
C LYS A 895 -14.58 14.79 -3.99
N GLU A 896 -13.28 14.54 -4.04
CA GLU A 896 -12.28 15.53 -3.64
C GLU A 896 -12.04 16.51 -4.80
N THR A 897 -12.07 17.81 -4.50
CA THR A 897 -11.88 18.87 -5.50
C THR A 897 -11.20 20.09 -4.90
N ARG A 898 -10.67 20.94 -5.80
CA ARG A 898 -9.99 22.19 -5.43
C ARG A 898 -10.93 23.36 -5.62
N MET A 899 -11.14 24.12 -4.56
CA MET A 899 -11.99 25.31 -4.54
C MET A 899 -11.15 26.56 -4.25
N ILE A 900 -11.70 27.74 -4.55
CA ILE A 900 -11.04 29.03 -4.37
C ILE A 900 -11.84 29.91 -3.41
N ARG A 901 -11.14 30.57 -2.49
CA ARG A 901 -11.71 31.53 -1.53
C ARG A 901 -11.78 32.94 -2.14
N SER A 902 -12.44 33.86 -1.43
CA SER A 902 -12.54 35.28 -1.84
C SER A 902 -11.20 36.01 -1.97
N ASP A 903 -10.19 35.60 -1.20
CA ASP A 903 -8.82 36.13 -1.23
C ASP A 903 -7.94 35.50 -2.32
N GLY A 904 -8.48 34.55 -3.11
CA GLY A 904 -7.77 33.83 -4.15
C GLY A 904 -7.01 32.58 -3.68
N THR A 905 -7.04 32.25 -2.39
CA THR A 905 -6.39 31.04 -1.87
C THR A 905 -7.12 29.77 -2.34
N VAL A 906 -6.35 28.76 -2.74
CA VAL A 906 -6.87 27.46 -3.18
C VAL A 906 -6.91 26.51 -2.00
N ILE A 907 -8.06 25.87 -1.80
CA ILE A 907 -8.28 24.86 -0.76
C ILE A 907 -8.65 23.51 -1.35
N PHE A 908 -8.22 22.44 -0.68
CA PHE A 908 -8.63 21.08 -0.98
C PHE A 908 -9.88 20.74 -0.17
N THR A 909 -10.90 20.26 -0.86
CA THR A 909 -12.20 19.98 -0.25
C THR A 909 -12.67 18.58 -0.62
N ASP A 910 -13.22 17.85 0.35
CA ASP A 910 -13.99 16.62 0.11
C ASP A 910 -15.48 17.00 0.14
N ILE A 911 -16.15 16.86 -0.99
CA ILE A 911 -17.54 17.30 -1.16
C ILE A 911 -18.41 16.08 -1.44
N SER A 912 -19.44 15.91 -0.63
CA SER A 912 -20.57 15.04 -0.92
C SER A 912 -21.77 15.87 -1.31
N ALA A 913 -22.30 15.63 -2.52
CA ALA A 913 -23.50 16.28 -3.00
C ALA A 913 -24.63 15.26 -3.14
N SER A 914 -25.80 15.59 -2.62
CA SER A 914 -26.99 14.74 -2.64
C SER A 914 -28.25 15.54 -2.95
N LEU A 915 -29.23 14.87 -3.54
CA LEU A 915 -30.50 15.50 -3.90
C LEU A 915 -31.36 15.71 -2.65
N LEU A 916 -31.83 16.95 -2.42
CA LEU A 916 -32.72 17.25 -1.31
C LEU A 916 -34.18 16.97 -1.71
N GLN A 917 -34.76 15.87 -1.20
CA GLN A 917 -36.10 15.42 -1.62
C GLN A 917 -37.27 16.30 -1.16
N ALA A 918 -37.04 17.25 -0.25
CA ALA A 918 -38.08 18.09 0.35
C ALA A 918 -38.29 19.45 -0.37
N GLN A 919 -37.37 19.86 -1.24
CA GLN A 919 -37.48 21.05 -2.09
C GLN A 919 -37.10 20.67 -3.52
N ASP A 920 -38.09 20.67 -4.42
CA ASP A 920 -37.90 20.33 -5.83
C ASP A 920 -36.73 21.13 -6.44
N ASN A 921 -35.83 20.43 -7.13
CA ASN A 921 -34.66 20.97 -7.84
C ASN A 921 -33.49 21.54 -7.02
N SER A 922 -33.32 21.14 -5.76
CA SER A 922 -32.15 21.55 -4.95
C SER A 922 -31.18 20.41 -4.65
N ILE A 923 -29.89 20.69 -4.78
CA ILE A 923 -28.78 19.83 -4.39
C ILE A 923 -28.21 20.40 -3.09
N GLN A 924 -28.03 19.52 -2.10
CA GLN A 924 -27.24 19.83 -0.92
C GLN A 924 -25.83 19.28 -1.13
N ALA A 925 -24.87 20.20 -1.20
CA ALA A 925 -23.45 19.92 -1.15
C ALA A 925 -22.96 20.15 0.28
N VAL A 926 -22.55 19.08 0.95
CA VAL A 926 -21.82 19.12 2.21
C VAL A 926 -20.35 18.92 1.89
N GLY A 927 -19.49 19.83 2.30
CA GLY A 927 -18.06 19.68 2.09
C GLY A 927 -17.24 20.04 3.31
N ARG A 928 -16.04 19.46 3.34
CA ARG A 928 -15.05 19.67 4.39
C ARG A 928 -13.74 20.13 3.78
N ASP A 929 -13.14 21.17 4.36
CA ASP A 929 -11.77 21.57 4.03
C ASP A 929 -10.80 20.51 4.57
N ILE A 930 -10.07 19.86 3.65
CA ILE A 930 -9.07 18.83 3.95
C ILE A 930 -7.65 19.32 3.66
N SER A 931 -7.46 20.63 3.46
CA SER A 931 -6.15 21.20 3.12
C SER A 931 -5.09 20.87 4.17
N ASP A 932 -5.44 20.89 5.46
CA ASP A 932 -4.54 20.47 6.53
C ASP A 932 -4.20 18.98 6.45
N ARG A 933 -5.18 18.12 6.15
CA ARG A 933 -4.94 16.67 5.98
C ARG A 933 -3.99 16.41 4.82
N VAL A 934 -4.24 17.02 3.66
CA VAL A 934 -3.39 16.85 2.47
C VAL A 934 -1.98 17.41 2.70
N ARG A 935 -1.84 18.55 3.39
CA ARG A 935 -0.53 19.10 3.77
C ARG A 935 0.21 18.18 4.73
N VAL A 936 -0.48 17.63 5.74
CA VAL A 936 0.12 16.71 6.71
C VAL A 936 0.48 15.38 6.06
N GLU A 937 -0.36 14.82 5.21
CA GLU A 937 -0.08 13.57 4.48
C GLU A 937 1.11 13.75 3.52
N ALA A 938 1.16 14.84 2.77
CA ALA A 938 2.29 15.15 1.89
C ALA A 938 3.59 15.41 2.67
N ALA A 939 3.52 16.17 3.77
CA ALA A 939 4.66 16.42 4.64
C ALA A 939 5.14 15.14 5.35
N MET A 940 4.22 14.26 5.78
CA MET A 940 4.56 12.96 6.36
C MET A 940 5.18 12.03 5.32
N LEU A 941 4.67 12.00 4.09
CA LEU A 941 5.23 11.19 3.02
C LEU A 941 6.63 11.68 2.61
N SER A 942 6.82 13.00 2.49
CA SER A 942 8.14 13.60 2.21
C SER A 942 9.11 13.31 3.34
N ALA A 943 8.72 13.55 4.60
CA ALA A 943 9.55 13.26 5.77
C ALA A 943 9.87 11.77 5.90
N ARG A 944 8.94 10.87 5.52
CA ARG A 944 9.18 9.43 5.52
C ARG A 944 10.14 9.00 4.42
N ILE A 945 9.97 9.52 3.20
CA ILE A 945 10.88 9.24 2.08
C ILE A 945 12.28 9.80 2.38
N GLU A 946 12.39 11.01 2.92
CA GLU A 946 13.66 11.61 3.36
C GLU A 946 14.31 10.80 4.49
N ALA A 947 13.54 10.40 5.51
CA ALA A 947 14.05 9.56 6.60
C ALA A 947 14.51 8.19 6.11
N GLU A 948 13.77 7.56 5.20
CA GLU A 948 14.08 6.24 4.66
C GLU A 948 15.28 6.28 3.70
N THR A 949 15.36 7.30 2.84
CA THR A 949 16.53 7.52 1.97
C THR A 949 17.77 7.90 2.77
N ALA A 950 17.65 8.74 3.81
CA ALA A 950 18.75 9.06 4.72
C ALA A 950 19.21 7.82 5.51
N SER A 951 18.28 7.01 6.02
CA SER A 951 18.58 5.77 6.75
C SER A 951 19.29 4.74 5.87
N ARG A 952 18.83 4.58 4.62
CA ARG A 952 19.45 3.70 3.63
C ARG A 952 20.84 4.18 3.23
N THR A 953 20.99 5.47 2.92
CA THR A 953 22.28 6.07 2.55
C THR A 953 23.27 5.97 3.72
N LYS A 954 22.83 6.20 4.96
CA LYS A 954 23.63 6.00 6.18
C LYS A 954 24.12 4.56 6.28
N SER A 955 23.23 3.59 6.05
CA SER A 955 23.55 2.16 6.15
C SER A 955 24.53 1.69 5.07
N GLU A 956 24.31 2.09 3.81
CA GLU A 956 25.19 1.78 2.68
C GLU A 956 26.56 2.45 2.85
N PHE A 957 26.59 3.71 3.31
CA PHE A 957 27.83 4.43 3.62
C PHE A 957 28.65 3.72 4.71
N LEU A 958 28.02 3.33 5.83
CA LEU A 958 28.71 2.64 6.93
C LEU A 958 29.25 1.27 6.51
N ALA A 959 28.49 0.52 5.70
CA ALA A 959 28.93 -0.77 5.17
C ALA A 959 30.15 -0.62 4.26
N ASN A 960 30.10 0.31 3.29
CA ASN A 960 31.20 0.57 2.38
C ASN A 960 32.43 1.12 3.10
N MET A 961 32.26 2.10 4.00
CA MET A 961 33.36 2.64 4.80
C MET A 961 34.02 1.57 5.66
N SER A 962 33.25 0.65 6.26
CA SER A 962 33.84 -0.44 7.03
C SER A 962 34.72 -1.33 6.17
N HIS A 963 34.27 -1.70 4.97
CA HIS A 963 35.06 -2.52 4.04
C HIS A 963 36.35 -1.81 3.61
N GLU A 964 36.25 -0.53 3.24
CA GLU A 964 37.37 0.31 2.83
C GLU A 964 38.37 0.58 3.97
N LEU A 965 37.90 0.63 5.22
CA LEU A 965 38.78 0.80 6.39
C LEU A 965 39.39 -0.53 6.84
N ARG A 966 38.66 -1.64 6.75
CA ARG A 966 39.09 -2.97 7.20
C ARG A 966 40.25 -3.50 6.38
N THR A 967 40.21 -3.30 5.07
CA THR A 967 41.24 -3.78 4.12
C THR A 967 42.64 -3.25 4.44
N PRO A 968 42.88 -1.93 4.56
CA PRO A 968 44.19 -1.41 4.94
C PRO A 968 44.54 -1.75 6.40
N LEU A 969 43.56 -1.83 7.31
CA LEU A 969 43.81 -2.17 8.70
C LEU A 969 44.30 -3.62 8.88
N ASN A 970 43.69 -4.57 8.17
CA ASN A 970 44.11 -5.97 8.18
C ASN A 970 45.54 -6.13 7.65
N SER A 971 45.93 -5.34 6.65
CA SER A 971 47.30 -5.28 6.17
C SER A 971 48.26 -4.72 7.24
N ILE A 972 47.90 -3.61 7.90
CA ILE A 972 48.71 -3.02 8.98
C ILE A 972 48.88 -4.01 10.14
N ILE A 973 47.80 -4.67 10.57
CA ILE A 973 47.81 -5.68 11.62
C ILE A 973 48.69 -6.85 11.18
N GLY A 974 48.48 -7.38 9.97
CA GLY A 974 49.24 -8.50 9.42
C GLY A 974 50.74 -8.24 9.40
N PHE A 975 51.18 -7.10 8.85
CA PHE A 975 52.60 -6.74 8.85
C PHE A 975 53.15 -6.47 10.25
N SER A 976 52.36 -5.87 11.14
CA SER A 976 52.79 -5.63 12.52
C SER A 976 52.94 -6.94 13.31
N ASP A 977 52.07 -7.92 13.11
CA ASP A 977 52.13 -9.23 13.75
C ASP A 977 53.33 -10.03 13.22
N VAL A 978 53.57 -9.99 11.90
CA VAL A 978 54.76 -10.60 11.28
C VAL A 978 56.07 -10.00 11.83
N LEU A 979 56.11 -8.69 12.08
CA LEU A 979 57.25 -8.03 12.71
C LEU A 979 57.39 -8.39 14.20
N ILE A 980 56.29 -8.53 14.95
CA ILE A 980 56.29 -8.99 16.35
C ILE A 980 56.84 -10.41 16.47
N GLU A 981 56.49 -11.29 15.52
CA GLU A 981 57.00 -12.66 15.42
C GLU A 981 58.47 -12.73 14.97
N ARG A 982 59.09 -11.59 14.66
CA ARG A 982 60.51 -11.46 14.29
C ARG A 982 60.90 -12.22 13.01
N ILE A 983 59.93 -12.43 12.10
CA ILE A 983 60.12 -13.20 10.86
C ILE A 983 61.16 -12.55 9.93
N PHE A 984 61.31 -11.21 9.97
CA PHE A 984 62.25 -10.45 9.14
C PHE A 984 63.50 -9.95 9.90
N GLY A 985 63.75 -10.45 11.12
CA GLY A 985 64.94 -10.11 11.92
C GLY A 985 64.63 -9.67 13.36
N GLU A 986 65.67 -9.61 14.19
CA GLU A 986 65.58 -9.14 15.59
C GLU A 986 65.21 -7.64 15.65
N LEU A 987 64.08 -7.34 16.29
CA LEU A 987 63.68 -5.96 16.59
C LEU A 987 64.36 -5.49 17.87
N ASN A 988 64.92 -4.27 17.85
CA ASN A 988 65.39 -3.66 19.09
C ASN A 988 64.23 -3.34 20.03
N GLY A 989 64.50 -3.17 21.33
CA GLY A 989 63.46 -3.00 22.35
C GLY A 989 62.50 -1.81 22.10
N LYS A 990 62.97 -0.74 21.45
CA LYS A 990 62.11 0.39 21.05
C LYS A 990 61.22 0.04 19.86
N GLN A 991 61.77 -0.61 18.83
CA GLN A 991 61.02 -1.07 17.66
C GLN A 991 59.94 -2.07 18.05
N LEU A 992 60.25 -3.07 18.88
CA LEU A 992 59.26 -4.04 19.35
C LEU A 992 58.11 -3.37 20.10
N LYS A 993 58.41 -2.35 20.90
CA LYS A 993 57.38 -1.56 21.60
C LYS A 993 56.48 -0.79 20.62
N TYR A 994 57.05 -0.15 19.60
CA TYR A 994 56.26 0.56 18.59
C TYR A 994 55.41 -0.38 17.74
N VAL A 995 55.94 -1.51 17.30
CA VAL A 995 55.19 -2.49 16.51
C VAL A 995 54.05 -3.11 17.34
N LYS A 996 54.29 -3.42 18.62
CA LYS A 996 53.21 -3.86 19.53
C LYS A 996 52.12 -2.80 19.69
N ASN A 997 52.48 -1.52 19.77
CA ASN A 997 51.50 -0.43 19.83
C ASN A 997 50.71 -0.31 18.52
N ILE A 998 51.35 -0.49 17.36
CA ILE A 998 50.67 -0.47 16.05
C ILE A 998 49.67 -1.63 15.96
N SER A 999 50.10 -2.86 16.30
CA SER A 999 49.22 -4.04 16.29
C SER A 999 48.03 -3.85 17.25
N ALA A 1000 48.27 -3.40 18.48
CA ALA A 1000 47.22 -3.15 19.46
C ALA A 1000 46.24 -2.06 18.99
N SER A 1001 46.74 -0.96 18.41
CA SER A 1001 45.90 0.13 17.92
C SER A 1001 45.09 -0.28 16.69
N GLY A 1002 45.68 -1.06 15.78
CA GLY A 1002 44.99 -1.62 14.62
C GLY A 1002 43.87 -2.57 15.04
N LYS A 1003 44.15 -3.53 15.94
CA LYS A 1003 43.15 -4.45 16.48
C LYS A 1003 42.02 -3.70 17.21
N HIS A 1004 42.35 -2.67 17.96
CA HIS A 1004 41.35 -1.83 18.63
C HIS A 1004 40.43 -1.11 17.64
N LEU A 1005 41.00 -0.47 16.60
CA LEU A 1005 40.22 0.23 15.58
C LEU A 1005 39.35 -0.72 14.76
N LEU A 1006 39.82 -1.95 14.48
CA LEU A 1006 39.02 -3.00 13.84
C LEU A 1006 37.79 -3.35 14.69
N GLY A 1007 38.00 -3.51 16.00
CA GLY A 1007 36.92 -3.76 16.96
C GLY A 1007 35.87 -2.65 16.95
N LEU A 1008 36.30 -1.39 16.96
CA LEU A 1008 35.38 -0.24 16.90
C LEU A 1008 34.56 -0.20 15.61
N ILE A 1009 35.19 -0.48 14.47
CA ILE A 1009 34.50 -0.54 13.18
C ILE A 1009 33.44 -1.64 13.19
N ASN A 1010 33.77 -2.81 13.76
CA ASN A 1010 32.82 -3.91 13.88
C ASN A 1010 31.68 -3.59 14.84
N GLU A 1011 31.94 -2.93 15.97
CA GLU A 1011 30.89 -2.46 16.90
C GLU A 1011 29.93 -1.47 16.21
N ILE A 1012 30.43 -0.54 15.40
CA ILE A 1012 29.60 0.41 14.64
C ILE A 1012 28.72 -0.33 13.61
N LEU A 1013 29.30 -1.32 12.92
CA LEU A 1013 28.56 -2.13 11.96
C LEU A 1013 27.49 -2.99 12.61
N ASP A 1014 27.82 -3.67 13.71
CA ASP A 1014 26.86 -4.50 14.44
C ASP A 1014 25.69 -3.64 14.92
N LEU A 1015 25.96 -2.46 15.49
CA LEU A 1015 24.91 -1.52 15.88
C LEU A 1015 24.05 -1.08 14.68
N SER A 1016 24.67 -0.76 13.54
CA SER A 1016 23.97 -0.39 12.31
C SER A 1016 23.09 -1.52 11.76
N LYS A 1017 23.57 -2.78 11.79
CA LYS A 1017 22.80 -3.95 11.36
C LYS A 1017 21.59 -4.19 12.26
N VAL A 1018 21.73 -3.98 13.57
CA VAL A 1018 20.61 -4.10 14.51
C VAL A 1018 19.59 -2.97 14.32
N GLU A 1019 20.04 -1.71 14.20
CA GLU A 1019 19.16 -0.56 13.90
C GLU A 1019 18.36 -0.75 12.60
N ALA A 1020 18.99 -1.36 11.59
CA ALA A 1020 18.37 -1.65 10.29
C ALA A 1020 17.48 -2.91 10.28
N GLY A 1021 17.36 -3.64 11.40
CA GLY A 1021 16.60 -4.88 11.49
C GLY A 1021 17.17 -6.04 10.66
N LYS A 1022 18.45 -5.98 10.29
CA LYS A 1022 19.14 -6.97 9.43
C LYS A 1022 19.98 -7.99 10.20
N MET A 1023 20.04 -7.90 11.53
CA MET A 1023 20.75 -8.87 12.37
C MET A 1023 19.80 -10.00 12.77
N GLU A 1024 20.10 -11.21 12.30
CA GLU A 1024 19.39 -12.44 12.67
C GLU A 1024 20.09 -13.15 13.83
N LEU A 1025 19.31 -13.80 14.70
CA LEU A 1025 19.81 -14.60 15.82
C LEU A 1025 19.83 -16.08 15.44
N HIS A 1026 20.94 -16.75 15.72
CA HIS A 1026 21.13 -18.17 15.49
C HIS A 1026 21.02 -18.95 16.81
N TYR A 1027 19.81 -19.39 17.14
CA TYR A 1027 19.54 -20.11 18.38
C TYR A 1027 20.15 -21.52 18.37
N SER A 1028 20.89 -21.84 19.44
CA SER A 1028 21.42 -23.17 19.73
C SER A 1028 21.22 -23.51 21.21
N GLU A 1029 21.16 -24.80 21.53
CA GLU A 1029 21.14 -25.28 22.91
C GLU A 1029 22.57 -25.51 23.41
N PHE A 1030 22.92 -24.93 24.55
CA PHE A 1030 24.24 -25.06 25.16
C PHE A 1030 24.17 -24.87 26.68
N THR A 1031 25.24 -25.26 27.38
CA THR A 1031 25.33 -25.06 28.82
C THR A 1031 25.84 -23.65 29.16
N VAL A 1032 25.19 -22.98 30.13
CA VAL A 1032 25.60 -21.62 30.55
C VAL A 1032 27.04 -21.64 31.11
N ASP A 1033 27.42 -22.71 31.79
CA ASP A 1033 28.77 -22.94 32.29
C ASP A 1033 29.83 -22.85 31.17
N SER A 1034 29.52 -23.37 29.97
CA SER A 1034 30.46 -23.33 28.84
C SER A 1034 30.75 -21.90 28.37
N VAL A 1035 29.74 -21.03 28.40
CA VAL A 1035 29.87 -19.61 28.03
C VAL A 1035 30.65 -18.86 29.12
N PHE A 1036 30.37 -19.16 30.39
CA PHE A 1036 31.04 -18.53 31.52
C PHE A 1036 32.54 -18.87 31.53
N GLU A 1037 32.90 -20.14 31.32
CA GLU A 1037 34.30 -20.56 31.22
C GLU A 1037 35.04 -19.91 30.06
N GLU A 1038 34.39 -19.75 28.90
CA GLU A 1038 34.99 -19.07 27.74
C GLU A 1038 35.26 -17.58 28.01
N VAL A 1039 34.27 -16.88 28.59
CA VAL A 1039 34.42 -15.47 28.99
C VAL A 1039 35.50 -15.34 30.08
N LYS A 1040 35.55 -16.27 31.04
CA LYS A 1040 36.58 -16.32 32.09
C LYS A 1040 37.96 -16.50 31.51
N ALA A 1041 38.15 -17.48 30.64
CA ALA A 1041 39.44 -17.80 30.04
C ALA A 1041 40.00 -16.59 29.26
N THR A 1042 39.11 -15.88 28.56
CA THR A 1042 39.47 -14.71 27.76
C THR A 1042 39.83 -13.50 28.62
N LEU A 1043 39.08 -13.24 29.71
CA LEU A 1043 39.23 -12.03 30.52
C LEU A 1043 40.14 -12.21 31.77
N SER A 1044 40.49 -13.44 32.13
CA SER A 1044 41.37 -13.75 33.27
C SER A 1044 42.73 -13.02 33.22
N PRO A 1045 43.44 -12.94 32.07
CA PRO A 1045 44.71 -12.21 32.00
C PRO A 1045 44.57 -10.72 32.34
N LEU A 1046 43.48 -10.08 31.90
CA LEU A 1046 43.19 -8.67 32.18
C LEU A 1046 42.87 -8.44 33.66
N ALA A 1047 42.11 -9.36 34.26
CA ALA A 1047 41.77 -9.32 35.68
C ALA A 1047 42.99 -9.55 36.58
N GLN A 1048 43.85 -10.52 36.23
CA GLN A 1048 45.08 -10.82 36.95
C GLN A 1048 46.09 -9.65 36.89
N ALA A 1049 46.20 -8.96 35.75
CA ALA A 1049 47.03 -7.77 35.62
C ALA A 1049 46.63 -6.65 36.61
N LYS A 1050 45.34 -6.57 36.96
CA LYS A 1050 44.78 -5.68 37.99
C LYS A 1050 44.56 -6.35 39.35
N SER A 1051 45.01 -7.60 39.55
CA SER A 1051 44.83 -8.35 40.79
C SER A 1051 43.36 -8.36 41.28
N LEU A 1052 42.40 -8.55 40.38
CA LEU A 1052 40.97 -8.62 40.69
C LEU A 1052 40.52 -10.06 40.97
N GLU A 1053 39.53 -10.24 41.85
CA GLU A 1053 38.81 -11.50 42.02
C GLU A 1053 37.65 -11.58 41.00
N ILE A 1054 37.54 -12.71 40.30
CA ILE A 1054 36.42 -13.00 39.39
C ILE A 1054 35.70 -14.25 39.85
N ASP A 1055 34.45 -14.08 40.26
CA ASP A 1055 33.55 -15.16 40.68
C ASP A 1055 32.46 -15.35 39.62
N LEU A 1056 32.29 -16.58 39.14
CA LEU A 1056 31.25 -16.95 38.18
C LEU A 1056 30.42 -18.07 38.80
N GLU A 1057 29.12 -17.83 38.95
CA GLU A 1057 28.20 -18.78 39.57
C GLU A 1057 26.95 -18.97 38.71
N VAL A 1058 26.56 -20.23 38.48
CA VAL A 1058 25.33 -20.61 37.79
C VAL A 1058 24.48 -21.45 38.74
N GLU A 1059 23.23 -21.07 38.92
CA GLU A 1059 22.29 -21.80 39.78
C GLU A 1059 21.93 -23.17 39.15
N PRO A 1060 21.77 -24.27 39.92
CA PRO A 1060 21.61 -25.61 39.38
C PRO A 1060 20.40 -25.81 38.45
N ASP A 1061 19.37 -24.97 38.62
CA ASP A 1061 18.10 -25.04 37.90
C ASP A 1061 18.16 -24.46 36.46
N LEU A 1062 19.30 -23.88 36.06
CA LEU A 1062 19.51 -23.29 34.74
C LEU A 1062 20.84 -23.73 34.10
N ARG A 1063 21.03 -25.03 33.91
CA ARG A 1063 22.25 -25.56 33.27
C ARG A 1063 22.27 -25.36 31.77
N GLU A 1064 21.12 -25.46 31.10
CA GLU A 1064 20.99 -25.36 29.64
C GLU A 1064 20.03 -24.23 29.26
N ILE A 1065 20.36 -23.53 28.17
CA ILE A 1065 19.55 -22.45 27.61
C ILE A 1065 19.56 -22.56 26.08
N LYS A 1066 18.45 -22.17 25.45
CA LYS A 1066 18.34 -22.01 24.00
C LYS A 1066 18.43 -20.53 23.62
N ALA A 1067 19.59 -20.10 23.17
CA ALA A 1067 19.88 -18.71 22.80
C ALA A 1067 20.89 -18.64 21.64
N ASP A 1068 21.19 -17.44 21.13
CA ASP A 1068 22.37 -17.26 20.28
C ASP A 1068 23.62 -17.22 21.15
N ARG A 1069 24.45 -18.26 21.04
CA ARG A 1069 25.64 -18.47 21.87
C ARG A 1069 26.64 -17.34 21.71
N ASP A 1070 26.92 -16.95 20.47
CA ASP A 1070 27.95 -15.96 20.15
C ASP A 1070 27.53 -14.57 20.62
N ARG A 1071 26.23 -14.24 20.47
CA ARG A 1071 25.69 -12.97 20.97
C ARG A 1071 25.62 -12.92 22.49
N LEU A 1072 25.34 -14.05 23.16
CA LEU A 1072 25.42 -14.12 24.61
C LEU A 1072 26.85 -13.92 25.12
N ILE A 1073 27.85 -14.54 24.46
CA ILE A 1073 29.27 -14.29 24.75
C ILE A 1073 29.61 -12.81 24.55
N GLN A 1074 29.15 -12.20 23.45
CA GLN A 1074 29.37 -10.78 23.16
C GLN A 1074 28.76 -9.86 24.22
N ILE A 1075 27.56 -10.18 24.72
CA ILE A 1075 26.91 -9.45 25.82
C ILE A 1075 27.75 -9.53 27.09
N LEU A 1076 28.11 -10.75 27.51
CA LEU A 1076 28.86 -10.97 28.75
C LEU A 1076 30.28 -10.39 28.66
N TYR A 1077 30.96 -10.55 27.53
CA TYR A 1077 32.28 -9.97 27.29
C TYR A 1077 32.26 -8.45 27.46
N ASN A 1078 31.28 -7.76 26.86
CA ASN A 1078 31.15 -6.30 26.99
C ASN A 1078 30.88 -5.85 28.43
N LEU A 1079 30.00 -6.55 29.16
CA LEU A 1079 29.67 -6.20 30.54
C LEU A 1079 30.83 -6.50 31.51
N VAL A 1080 31.45 -7.68 31.42
CA VAL A 1080 32.54 -8.12 32.31
C VAL A 1080 33.83 -7.36 32.02
N SER A 1081 34.14 -7.07 30.75
CA SER A 1081 35.28 -6.23 30.38
C SER A 1081 35.15 -4.82 30.95
N ASN A 1082 33.95 -4.21 30.87
CA ASN A 1082 33.67 -2.93 31.49
C ASN A 1082 33.82 -2.99 33.02
N ALA A 1083 33.29 -4.03 33.67
CA ALA A 1083 33.45 -4.24 35.11
C ALA A 1083 34.94 -4.30 35.52
N ILE A 1084 35.78 -5.06 34.80
CA ILE A 1084 37.24 -5.13 35.03
C ILE A 1084 37.92 -3.77 34.78
N LYS A 1085 37.48 -3.04 33.75
CA LYS A 1085 38.05 -1.74 33.38
C LYS A 1085 37.83 -0.70 34.47
N PHE A 1086 36.63 -0.65 35.05
CA PHE A 1086 36.23 0.38 36.02
C PHE A 1086 36.37 -0.03 37.49
N THR A 1087 36.80 -1.27 37.74
CA THR A 1087 37.16 -1.73 39.09
C THR A 1087 38.64 -1.42 39.41
N PRO A 1088 38.94 -0.77 40.55
CA PRO A 1088 40.30 -0.53 41.02
C PRO A 1088 41.04 -1.82 41.41
N LYS A 1089 42.37 -1.76 41.53
CA LYS A 1089 43.22 -2.89 41.90
C LYS A 1089 42.76 -3.51 43.24
N GLY A 1090 42.58 -4.84 43.29
CA GLY A 1090 42.11 -5.56 44.49
C GLY A 1090 40.60 -5.57 44.71
N GLY A 1091 39.80 -5.07 43.75
CA GLY A 1091 38.34 -5.22 43.77
C GLY A 1091 37.85 -6.57 43.26
N ARG A 1092 36.52 -6.73 43.19
CA ARG A 1092 35.86 -7.97 42.78
C ARG A 1092 34.86 -7.72 41.65
N VAL A 1093 34.78 -8.68 40.73
CA VAL A 1093 33.73 -8.77 39.71
C VAL A 1093 33.03 -10.12 39.86
N SER A 1094 31.71 -10.11 39.99
CA SER A 1094 30.90 -11.32 40.17
C SER A 1094 29.87 -11.41 39.04
N VAL A 1095 29.79 -12.57 38.38
CA VAL A 1095 28.76 -12.87 37.39
C VAL A 1095 27.91 -14.01 37.91
N TYR A 1096 26.60 -13.77 37.94
CA TYR A 1096 25.65 -14.72 38.48
C TYR A 1096 24.52 -14.97 37.49
N CYS A 1097 24.13 -16.24 37.33
CA CYS A 1097 22.99 -16.62 36.49
C CYS A 1097 22.00 -17.50 37.27
N LYS A 1098 20.70 -17.15 37.20
CA LYS A 1098 19.60 -17.93 37.80
C LYS A 1098 18.39 -18.06 36.90
N LYS A 1099 17.57 -19.09 37.12
CA LYS A 1099 16.24 -19.20 36.51
C LYS A 1099 15.22 -18.43 37.34
N ARG A 1100 14.39 -17.61 36.70
CA ARG A 1100 13.25 -16.93 37.32
C ARG A 1100 12.02 -17.11 36.45
N GLY A 1101 11.22 -18.14 36.74
CA GLY A 1101 10.08 -18.53 35.90
C GLY A 1101 10.53 -19.06 34.55
N SER A 1102 10.01 -18.49 33.45
CA SER A 1102 10.38 -18.81 32.06
C SER A 1102 11.58 -18.01 31.54
N ARG A 1103 12.30 -17.28 32.40
CA ARG A 1103 13.43 -16.42 32.03
C ARG A 1103 14.71 -16.77 32.77
N ALA A 1104 15.82 -16.71 32.06
CA ALA A 1104 17.18 -16.75 32.57
C ALA A 1104 17.61 -15.33 32.94
N HIS A 1105 18.09 -15.14 34.15
CA HIS A 1105 18.45 -13.84 34.70
C HIS A 1105 19.94 -13.80 35.00
N PHE A 1106 20.66 -12.99 34.23
CA PHE A 1106 22.10 -12.79 34.33
C PHE A 1106 22.39 -11.47 35.03
N SER A 1107 23.33 -11.46 35.96
CA SER A 1107 23.80 -10.25 36.65
C SER A 1107 25.32 -10.19 36.66
N VAL A 1108 25.86 -9.04 36.27
CA VAL A 1108 27.30 -8.72 36.31
C VAL A 1108 27.48 -7.58 37.31
N THR A 1109 28.10 -7.87 38.44
CA THR A 1109 28.30 -6.92 39.54
C THR A 1109 29.79 -6.63 39.74
N ASP A 1110 30.14 -5.35 39.90
CA ASP A 1110 31.50 -4.88 40.16
C ASP A 1110 31.58 -4.05 41.44
N THR A 1111 32.73 -4.01 42.09
CA THR A 1111 33.01 -3.14 43.25
C THR A 1111 33.77 -1.86 42.85
N GLY A 1112 33.50 -1.34 41.66
CA GLY A 1112 34.22 -0.24 41.04
C GLY A 1112 33.74 1.16 41.43
N ILE A 1113 34.00 2.14 40.56
CA ILE A 1113 33.75 3.56 40.83
C ILE A 1113 32.27 3.94 40.97
N GLY A 1114 31.35 3.09 40.51
CA GLY A 1114 29.91 3.40 40.43
C GLY A 1114 29.59 4.52 39.44
N ILE A 1115 28.30 4.72 39.16
CA ILE A 1115 27.78 5.60 38.11
C ILE A 1115 26.75 6.55 38.72
N SER A 1116 26.81 7.85 38.39
CA SER A 1116 25.87 8.84 38.91
C SER A 1116 24.44 8.61 38.38
N PRO A 1117 23.37 8.98 39.12
CA PRO A 1117 22.00 8.84 38.64
C PRO A 1117 21.68 9.61 37.34
N GLU A 1118 22.41 10.69 37.05
CA GLU A 1118 22.28 11.45 35.80
C GLU A 1118 22.89 10.70 34.62
N ASP A 1119 24.05 10.07 34.84
CA ASP A 1119 24.78 9.33 33.82
C ASP A 1119 24.15 7.96 33.52
N GLN A 1120 23.54 7.31 34.53
CA GLN A 1120 22.77 6.08 34.35
C GLN A 1120 21.66 6.23 33.29
N LYS A 1121 21.07 7.43 33.14
CA LYS A 1121 20.01 7.70 32.14
C LYS A 1121 20.53 7.72 30.70
N LYS A 1122 21.81 8.00 30.49
CA LYS A 1122 22.44 8.15 29.17
C LYS A 1122 23.36 6.97 28.82
N LEU A 1123 23.52 6.02 29.72
CA LEU A 1123 24.53 4.95 29.65
C LEU A 1123 24.37 4.01 28.44
N PHE A 1124 23.16 3.87 27.92
CA PHE A 1124 22.86 3.04 26.74
C PHE A 1124 22.74 3.87 25.45
N TRP A 1125 23.08 5.17 25.46
CA TRP A 1125 23.06 5.99 24.26
C TRP A 1125 24.37 5.78 23.47
N PRO A 1126 24.29 5.56 22.14
CA PRO A 1126 25.49 5.41 21.31
C PRO A 1126 26.43 6.62 21.43
N PHE A 1127 27.74 6.39 21.39
CA PHE A 1127 28.79 7.41 21.45
C PHE A 1127 28.83 8.27 22.72
N THR A 1128 28.11 7.89 23.78
CA THR A 1128 28.10 8.64 25.04
C THR A 1128 29.21 8.14 25.96
N GLN A 1129 30.18 9.01 26.27
CA GLN A 1129 31.19 8.81 27.30
C GLN A 1129 30.82 9.64 28.54
N ILE A 1130 30.94 9.05 29.72
CA ILE A 1130 30.58 9.70 30.99
C ILE A 1130 31.84 10.35 31.59
N ASP A 1131 31.80 11.68 31.72
CA ASP A 1131 32.88 12.50 32.30
C ASP A 1131 32.86 12.42 33.84
N SER A 1132 33.35 11.31 34.39
CA SER A 1132 33.84 11.32 35.77
C SER A 1132 35.32 11.71 35.76
N SER A 1133 35.76 12.56 36.68
CA SER A 1133 37.14 13.06 36.79
C SER A 1133 38.20 11.94 36.94
N CYS A 1134 37.80 10.69 37.18
CA CYS A 1134 38.61 9.47 37.14
C CYS A 1134 38.64 8.73 35.79
N ALA A 1135 37.77 9.05 34.83
CA ALA A 1135 37.62 8.33 33.55
C ALA A 1135 38.67 8.66 32.48
N ARG A 1136 39.53 9.67 32.70
CA ARG A 1136 40.57 10.07 31.74
C ARG A 1136 41.64 9.01 31.47
N GLU A 1137 41.78 7.99 32.33
CA GLU A 1137 42.71 6.86 32.12
C GLU A 1137 42.15 5.73 31.25
N TYR A 1138 40.84 5.71 30.94
CA TYR A 1138 40.15 4.54 30.38
C TYR A 1138 39.22 4.89 29.20
N CYS A 1139 39.77 5.37 28.08
CA CYS A 1139 39.00 5.65 26.85
C CYS A 1139 38.30 4.40 26.27
N GLY A 1140 37.04 4.52 25.85
CA GLY A 1140 36.30 3.52 25.08
C GLY A 1140 35.20 4.21 24.27
N ALA A 1141 34.85 3.73 23.08
CA ALA A 1141 34.03 4.49 22.12
C ALA A 1141 32.56 4.72 22.51
N GLY A 1142 32.08 4.18 23.64
CA GLY A 1142 30.70 4.35 24.11
C GLY A 1142 29.66 3.57 23.29
N LEU A 1143 30.08 2.53 22.56
CA LEU A 1143 29.21 1.72 21.69
C LEU A 1143 28.80 0.38 22.31
N GLY A 1144 29.70 -0.26 23.07
CA GLY A 1144 29.46 -1.60 23.61
C GLY A 1144 28.18 -1.74 24.45
N LEU A 1145 27.86 -0.78 25.32
CA LEU A 1145 26.64 -0.85 26.15
C LEU A 1145 25.36 -0.65 25.32
N ALA A 1146 25.38 0.25 24.33
CA ALA A 1146 24.27 0.43 23.40
C ALA A 1146 24.01 -0.85 22.59
N LEU A 1147 25.08 -1.50 22.11
CA LEU A 1147 24.99 -2.79 21.43
C LEU A 1147 24.44 -3.89 22.33
N VAL A 1148 24.89 -3.99 23.59
CA VAL A 1148 24.36 -4.96 24.57
C VAL A 1148 22.85 -4.81 24.73
N LYS A 1149 22.34 -3.57 24.86
CA LYS A 1149 20.90 -3.32 25.01
C LYS A 1149 20.11 -3.83 23.79
N GLU A 1150 20.60 -3.55 22.59
CA GLU A 1150 19.93 -3.98 21.36
C GLU A 1150 20.03 -5.50 21.15
N LEU A 1151 21.16 -6.14 21.46
CA LEU A 1151 21.30 -7.59 21.41
C LEU A 1151 20.38 -8.31 22.41
N VAL A 1152 20.27 -7.82 23.64
CA VAL A 1152 19.34 -8.35 24.65
C VAL A 1152 17.90 -8.18 24.17
N LYS A 1153 17.56 -7.04 23.56
CA LYS A 1153 16.22 -6.79 23.01
C LYS A 1153 15.89 -7.71 21.84
N LEU A 1154 16.86 -7.98 20.95
CA LEU A 1154 16.69 -8.96 19.85
C LEU A 1154 16.39 -10.36 20.38
N HIS A 1155 16.94 -10.73 21.54
CA HIS A 1155 16.61 -11.99 22.23
C HIS A 1155 15.27 -11.94 23.00
N SER A 1156 14.42 -10.94 22.75
CA SER A 1156 13.19 -10.69 23.51
C SER A 1156 13.43 -10.49 25.02
N GLY A 1157 14.62 -10.01 25.36
CA GLY A 1157 15.07 -9.78 26.72
C GLY A 1157 14.98 -8.33 27.17
N THR A 1158 15.34 -8.09 28.43
CA THR A 1158 15.42 -6.73 29.00
C THR A 1158 16.68 -6.56 29.83
N ILE A 1159 17.30 -5.38 29.82
CA ILE A 1159 18.49 -5.03 30.61
C ILE A 1159 18.20 -3.83 31.53
N ARG A 1160 18.80 -3.83 32.73
CA ARG A 1160 18.73 -2.76 33.74
C ARG A 1160 20.10 -2.59 34.41
N VAL A 1161 20.31 -1.42 35.01
CA VAL A 1161 21.51 -1.10 35.77
C VAL A 1161 21.12 -0.54 37.14
N GLU A 1162 21.81 -0.98 38.17
CA GLU A 1162 21.75 -0.45 39.53
C GLU A 1162 23.17 -0.08 39.94
N SER A 1163 23.42 1.18 40.28
CA SER A 1163 24.78 1.64 40.59
C SER A 1163 24.75 2.77 41.61
N GLU A 1164 25.74 2.80 42.50
CA GLU A 1164 25.94 3.85 43.49
C GLU A 1164 27.40 4.30 43.44
N VAL A 1165 27.63 5.62 43.34
CA VAL A 1165 28.97 6.19 43.22
C VAL A 1165 29.85 5.75 44.41
N GLY A 1166 30.98 5.14 44.11
CA GLY A 1166 31.95 4.61 45.08
C GLY A 1166 31.66 3.20 45.62
N LYS A 1167 30.52 2.58 45.25
CA LYS A 1167 30.18 1.20 45.66
C LYS A 1167 30.13 0.19 44.51
N GLY A 1168 30.29 0.65 43.27
CA GLY A 1168 30.28 -0.19 42.06
C GLY A 1168 28.93 -0.24 41.37
N SER A 1169 28.79 -1.14 40.39
CA SER A 1169 27.61 -1.25 39.53
C SER A 1169 27.17 -2.69 39.35
N SER A 1170 25.86 -2.88 39.14
CA SER A 1170 25.23 -4.15 38.82
C SER A 1170 24.43 -4.00 37.53
N PHE A 1171 24.82 -4.74 36.50
CA PHE A 1171 24.12 -4.84 35.22
C PHE A 1171 23.37 -6.16 35.17
N THR A 1172 22.06 -6.07 34.97
CA THR A 1172 21.17 -7.22 35.03
C THR A 1172 20.37 -7.34 33.74
N PHE A 1173 20.44 -8.49 33.07
CA PHE A 1173 19.64 -8.77 31.88
C PHE A 1173 18.93 -10.11 31.95
N GLU A 1174 17.78 -10.20 31.27
CA GLU A 1174 16.91 -11.36 31.25
C GLU A 1174 16.70 -11.87 29.83
N LEU A 1175 16.75 -13.18 29.62
CA LEU A 1175 16.49 -13.87 28.34
C LEU A 1175 15.43 -14.98 28.53
N PRO A 1176 14.59 -15.31 27.54
CA PRO A 1176 13.66 -16.44 27.62
C PRO A 1176 14.41 -17.79 27.62
N VAL A 1177 13.92 -18.77 28.39
CA VAL A 1177 14.55 -20.11 28.53
C VAL A 1177 14.04 -21.10 27.47
N ASP A 1178 12.75 -21.03 27.13
CA ASP A 1178 12.09 -21.87 26.13
C ASP A 1178 11.44 -20.98 25.05
N ASN A 1179 11.84 -21.14 23.79
CA ASN A 1179 11.16 -20.56 22.63
C ASN A 1179 10.17 -21.59 22.06
N GLU A 1180 9.05 -21.82 22.74
CA GLU A 1180 7.87 -22.44 22.13
C GLU A 1180 6.81 -21.36 21.89
N GLU A 1181 6.51 -21.15 20.60
CA GLU A 1181 5.27 -20.61 20.03
C GLU A 1181 4.42 -19.64 20.89
N ASP A 1182 4.79 -18.36 20.94
CA ASP A 1182 3.83 -17.27 21.21
C ASP A 1182 4.27 -15.94 20.55
N ILE A 1183 4.68 -16.00 19.28
CA ILE A 1183 4.86 -14.81 18.44
C ILE A 1183 4.05 -14.97 17.15
N LYS A 1184 2.74 -14.93 17.30
CA LYS A 1184 1.85 -14.36 16.30
C LYS A 1184 0.96 -13.34 17.00
N LEU A 1185 1.02 -12.10 16.51
CA LEU A 1185 0.24 -10.92 16.90
C LEU A 1185 0.81 -10.13 18.09
N GLU A 1186 1.67 -9.16 17.79
CA GLU A 1186 1.37 -7.73 17.96
C GLU A 1186 2.59 -6.89 17.54
N PHE A 1187 2.65 -6.55 16.24
CA PHE A 1187 2.82 -5.20 15.66
C PHE A 1187 3.25 -5.29 14.19
#